data_AF-A0A316DP11-F1
#
_entry.id   AF-A0A316DP11-F1
#
_cell.length_a   1.000
_cell.length_b   1.000
_cell.length_c   1.000
_cell.angle_alpha   90.00
_cell.angle_beta   90.00
_cell.angle_gamma   90.00
#
_symmetry.space_group_name_H-M   'P 1'
#
loop_
_entity.id
_entity.type
_entity.pdbx_description
1 polymer ?
#
loop_
_entity_poly.entity_id
_entity_poly.type
_entity_poly.pdbx_seq_one_letter_code
_entity_poly.pdbx_strand_id
1 'polypeptide(L)'
;MKTQLIIAIALLASLTAVAQQGINYKALIKDNLGNVVANQSIDVQFAILEGATTVYQEDHTVDTDSNGLIILNIGEGTTSDVFSAIDWGADNHFLNVQIDTGSGLVDLGTSQFKAVPYALNAANVSGLEALDEGNGIGWRFIGRNEANYGNIGLNAADFSYSDFVSNIYGATGNYSTSMGYLTTASGERSTAVGSVTTASAANSAAMGYGTLADDFNSLVVGTFNENSTSSTTLFQVGNGTDINDRSNAFVVEREGMITAPSLDVEEITDPKSLVTKEYFDANGSASTGLEAIDEGNGIGWRFIDRDPANYGNIGQNAVDLSISSNSSSNFGATGNYAIAFGAVVTASGIGSIAGGTGSIASGLSSIALGINSQATGDNAIALGDSAEASGADAIALGNSNAVGNGSLSFGFLSSANGRFSTAIGSGLIVNAFNSMSIGQLNIGGGNPESWIPTDPLFEIGNSTDPSNRSNALTVLKNGTITAPSFDITEIADPKALITKEYLEANVLSASGLRAIDEGNGIGWRLIGRIPNNYNNIGKDAVDFSTGTSIAPSGASGDNSFSMGSLNYSSGNYSFSFGFQCSATNDYSLAFGLYANATGTNSISIGYNNRANGSYSVALGYNTEANQTYAVAMGESTVSSGISSVAMGAETTASGNGSFAMGDSNIASGNTSVALGIITQASGDYSLAMGNNVQVSSFAASALGYNLINDDSYATVVGQNNDNTTTSSALFQVGNGVSTANRTNAFTVFRNGTATLAGTLTQSSDRRLKQDIIELDYGLNEVLQLKPVSYHWKKHPDQPKSLGLIAQEVQPIIKEIVHIAEDKDNTLSISYTELIPVLIKAMQEQQAIIDNQKQTIQSQVQASSEQTALLQTLLDRVEALEKQAISSDIELVKN
;
A
#
# COMPACT_ATOMS: atom_id res chain seq x y z
N MET A 1 -12.41 -53.42 -48.74
CA MET A 1 -11.07 -53.89 -48.32
C MET A 1 -9.86 -53.21 -49.00
N LYS A 2 -9.98 -52.14 -49.82
CA LYS A 2 -8.89 -51.13 -49.92
C LYS A 2 -8.73 -50.32 -48.62
N THR A 3 -9.75 -50.30 -47.74
CA THR A 3 -9.58 -49.93 -46.32
C THR A 3 -8.75 -50.97 -45.55
N GLN A 4 -8.68 -52.21 -46.04
CA GLN A 4 -7.70 -53.20 -45.56
C GLN A 4 -6.36 -53.14 -46.32
N LEU A 5 -6.26 -52.37 -47.41
CA LEU A 5 -5.00 -51.82 -47.91
C LEU A 5 -4.55 -50.59 -47.09
N ILE A 6 -5.48 -49.86 -46.45
CA ILE A 6 -5.16 -48.91 -45.36
C ILE A 6 -4.80 -49.67 -44.06
N ILE A 7 -5.21 -50.94 -43.91
CA ILE A 7 -4.65 -51.83 -42.88
C ILE A 7 -3.38 -52.54 -43.39
N ALA A 8 -3.12 -52.60 -44.69
CA ALA A 8 -1.76 -52.78 -45.22
C ALA A 8 -0.88 -51.52 -44.99
N ILE A 9 -1.49 -50.36 -44.71
CA ILE A 9 -0.82 -49.20 -44.08
C ILE A 9 -0.67 -49.37 -42.55
N ALA A 10 -1.32 -50.36 -41.91
CA ALA A 10 -0.99 -50.71 -40.52
C ALA A 10 0.45 -51.24 -40.34
N LEU A 11 1.24 -51.42 -41.40
CA LEU A 11 2.61 -51.89 -41.29
C LEU A 11 3.69 -50.93 -41.80
N LEU A 12 3.31 -49.77 -42.37
CA LEU A 12 4.25 -48.85 -43.04
C LEU A 12 4.45 -47.49 -42.36
N ALA A 13 3.79 -47.19 -41.24
CA ALA A 13 3.93 -45.90 -40.57
C ALA A 13 4.16 -45.96 -39.05
N SER A 14 4.45 -47.13 -38.48
CA SER A 14 5.19 -47.21 -37.22
C SER A 14 6.67 -47.02 -37.54
N LEU A 15 7.15 -45.77 -37.69
CA LEU A 15 8.57 -45.41 -37.64
C LEU A 15 8.72 -43.90 -37.91
N THR A 16 8.35 -43.08 -36.93
CA THR A 16 9.08 -41.83 -36.73
C THR A 16 9.44 -41.72 -35.26
N ALA A 17 10.44 -42.51 -34.85
CA ALA A 17 11.24 -42.13 -33.69
C ALA A 17 12.08 -40.92 -34.12
N VAL A 18 11.84 -39.76 -33.51
CA VAL A 18 12.63 -38.56 -33.78
C VAL A 18 13.87 -38.62 -32.88
N ALA A 19 15.06 -38.67 -33.48
CA ALA A 19 16.32 -38.68 -32.76
C ALA A 19 16.60 -37.30 -32.11
N GLN A 20 17.12 -37.30 -30.87
CA GLN A 20 17.50 -36.09 -30.14
C GLN A 20 18.67 -35.38 -30.84
N GLN A 21 18.51 -34.10 -31.19
CA GLN A 21 19.43 -33.34 -32.07
C GLN A 21 20.58 -32.60 -31.36
N GLY A 22 20.89 -32.94 -30.10
CA GLY A 22 22.03 -32.34 -29.40
C GLY A 22 22.09 -32.70 -27.91
N ILE A 23 23.25 -32.46 -27.28
CA ILE A 23 23.55 -32.79 -25.88
C ILE A 23 23.87 -31.49 -25.11
N ASN A 24 23.11 -31.18 -24.07
CA ASN A 24 23.38 -30.00 -23.23
C ASN A 24 24.66 -30.19 -22.41
N TYR A 25 25.53 -29.18 -22.39
CA TYR A 25 26.79 -29.15 -21.66
C TYR A 25 26.93 -27.85 -20.84
N LYS A 26 27.44 -27.96 -19.61
CA LYS A 26 27.59 -26.82 -18.69
C LYS A 26 28.87 -26.97 -17.88
N ALA A 27 29.70 -25.91 -17.83
CA ALA A 27 31.00 -25.95 -17.17
C ALA A 27 31.36 -24.62 -16.48
N LEU A 28 32.31 -24.68 -15.54
CA LEU A 28 32.93 -23.56 -14.83
C LEU A 28 34.40 -23.46 -15.23
N ILE A 29 34.81 -22.31 -15.78
CA ILE A 29 36.11 -22.11 -16.39
C ILE A 29 37.04 -21.37 -15.43
N LYS A 30 38.26 -21.91 -15.27
CA LYS A 30 39.30 -21.39 -14.38
C LYS A 30 40.65 -21.34 -15.08
N ASP A 31 41.49 -20.39 -14.68
CA ASP A 31 42.87 -20.26 -15.17
C ASP A 31 43.81 -21.29 -14.50
N ASN A 32 45.05 -21.37 -14.98
CA ASN A 32 46.07 -22.29 -14.47
C ASN A 32 46.54 -21.99 -13.02
N LEU A 33 46.07 -20.90 -12.40
CA LEU A 33 46.27 -20.58 -10.98
C LEU A 33 45.02 -20.93 -10.14
N GLY A 34 43.95 -21.41 -10.77
CA GLY A 34 42.69 -21.81 -10.14
C GLY A 34 41.68 -20.68 -9.94
N ASN A 35 41.94 -19.48 -10.48
CA ASN A 35 41.01 -18.35 -10.43
C ASN A 35 39.96 -18.49 -11.54
N VAL A 36 38.74 -18.02 -11.30
CA VAL A 36 37.69 -18.03 -12.32
C VAL A 36 38.02 -17.05 -13.44
N VAL A 37 37.90 -17.52 -14.68
CA VAL A 37 38.04 -16.69 -15.88
C VAL A 37 36.69 -16.03 -16.09
N ALA A 38 36.47 -14.87 -15.46
CA ALA A 38 35.17 -14.19 -15.44
C ALA A 38 35.07 -13.08 -16.50
N ASN A 39 33.92 -12.99 -17.19
CA ASN A 39 33.61 -12.00 -18.21
C ASN A 39 34.65 -11.92 -19.34
N GLN A 40 35.16 -13.06 -19.79
CA GLN A 40 36.10 -13.14 -20.90
C GLN A 40 35.56 -14.05 -22.00
N SER A 41 35.84 -13.68 -23.24
CA SER A 41 35.57 -14.52 -24.40
C SER A 41 36.53 -15.69 -24.43
N ILE A 42 36.00 -16.89 -24.53
CA ILE A 42 36.77 -18.14 -24.63
C ILE A 42 36.24 -18.99 -25.79
N ASP A 43 37.11 -19.81 -26.35
CA ASP A 43 36.73 -20.83 -27.32
C ASP A 43 36.69 -22.21 -26.64
N VAL A 44 35.68 -23.01 -26.96
CA VAL A 44 35.47 -24.36 -26.44
C VAL A 44 35.26 -25.32 -27.61
N GLN A 45 36.06 -26.37 -27.66
CA GLN A 45 35.97 -27.43 -28.66
C GLN A 45 35.43 -28.71 -28.02
N PHE A 46 34.44 -29.32 -28.66
CA PHE A 46 33.94 -30.65 -28.31
C PHE A 46 34.29 -31.64 -29.41
N ALA A 47 34.81 -32.80 -29.04
CA ALA A 47 35.04 -33.91 -29.95
C ALA A 47 34.41 -35.19 -29.41
N ILE A 48 33.59 -35.85 -30.23
CA ILE A 48 33.04 -37.17 -29.97
C ILE A 48 33.92 -38.21 -30.66
N LEU A 49 34.33 -39.20 -29.88
CA LEU A 49 35.26 -40.24 -30.24
C LEU A 49 34.56 -41.60 -30.22
N GLU A 50 34.83 -42.41 -31.23
CA GLU A 50 34.56 -43.85 -31.21
C GLU A 50 35.91 -44.56 -30.99
N GLY A 51 36.13 -45.06 -29.77
CA GLY A 51 37.45 -45.50 -29.33
C GLY A 51 38.47 -44.34 -29.29
N ALA A 52 39.43 -44.35 -30.21
CA ALA A 52 40.48 -43.30 -30.34
C ALA A 52 40.29 -42.38 -31.55
N THR A 53 39.22 -42.57 -32.34
CA THR A 53 38.98 -41.85 -33.60
C THR A 53 37.92 -40.79 -33.41
N THR A 54 38.17 -39.54 -33.80
CA THR A 54 37.15 -38.48 -33.78
C THR A 54 36.15 -38.70 -34.89
N VAL A 55 34.89 -38.92 -34.51
CA VAL A 55 33.76 -39.14 -35.43
C VAL A 55 32.90 -37.89 -35.60
N TYR A 56 33.04 -36.92 -34.70
CA TYR A 56 32.40 -35.62 -34.79
C TYR A 56 33.16 -34.60 -33.95
N GLN A 57 33.42 -33.41 -34.47
CA GLN A 57 34.04 -32.31 -33.71
C GLN A 57 33.38 -30.98 -34.01
N GLU A 58 33.19 -30.12 -33.01
CA GLU A 58 32.66 -28.77 -33.19
C GLU A 58 33.30 -27.74 -32.24
N ASP A 59 33.26 -26.48 -32.66
CA ASP A 59 33.80 -25.34 -31.92
C ASP A 59 32.71 -24.33 -31.54
N HIS A 60 32.86 -23.73 -30.36
CA HIS A 60 32.02 -22.66 -29.83
C HIS A 60 32.86 -21.52 -29.28
N THR A 61 32.55 -20.27 -29.65
CA THR A 61 33.06 -19.07 -28.98
C THR A 61 31.98 -18.53 -28.04
N VAL A 62 32.29 -18.38 -26.76
CA VAL A 62 31.33 -17.93 -25.74
C VAL A 62 32.01 -17.06 -24.69
N ASP A 63 31.29 -16.05 -24.19
CA ASP A 63 31.75 -15.25 -23.06
C ASP A 63 31.40 -15.94 -21.74
N THR A 64 32.38 -16.11 -20.86
CA THR A 64 32.13 -16.59 -19.50
C THR A 64 31.38 -15.52 -18.69
N ASP A 65 30.48 -15.94 -17.80
CA ASP A 65 29.80 -14.99 -16.91
C ASP A 65 30.72 -14.44 -15.80
N SER A 66 30.18 -13.60 -14.90
CA SER A 66 30.94 -13.04 -13.77
C SER A 66 31.50 -14.07 -12.79
N ASN A 67 31.03 -15.32 -12.87
CA ASN A 67 31.51 -16.44 -12.06
C ASN A 67 32.38 -17.40 -12.87
N GLY A 68 32.59 -17.17 -14.18
CA GLY A 68 33.36 -18.05 -15.06
C GLY A 68 32.53 -19.19 -15.69
N LEU A 69 31.20 -19.15 -15.65
CA LEU A 69 30.33 -20.24 -16.10
C LEU A 69 29.98 -20.13 -17.59
N ILE A 70 29.82 -21.28 -18.25
CA ILE A 70 29.31 -21.39 -19.63
C ILE A 70 28.24 -22.50 -19.74
N ILE A 71 27.32 -22.33 -20.69
CA ILE A 71 26.30 -23.34 -21.06
C ILE A 71 26.28 -23.41 -22.59
N LEU A 72 26.45 -24.60 -23.15
CA LEU A 72 26.56 -24.88 -24.58
C LEU A 72 25.77 -26.15 -24.93
N ASN A 73 25.39 -26.32 -26.20
CA ASN A 73 24.80 -27.56 -26.72
C ASN A 73 25.72 -28.19 -27.75
N ILE A 74 26.11 -29.42 -27.48
CA ILE A 74 26.91 -30.24 -28.39
C ILE A 74 25.99 -30.72 -29.52
N GLY A 75 26.35 -30.48 -30.78
CA GLY A 75 25.53 -30.67 -31.99
C GLY A 75 25.05 -29.38 -32.63
N GLU A 76 25.23 -28.22 -31.96
CA GLU A 76 24.81 -26.89 -32.43
C GLU A 76 26.01 -25.93 -32.63
N GLY A 77 27.24 -26.43 -32.50
CA GLY A 77 28.47 -25.66 -32.70
C GLY A 77 28.84 -25.46 -34.17
N THR A 78 29.96 -24.78 -34.39
CA THR A 78 30.50 -24.63 -35.74
C THR A 78 31.30 -25.89 -36.07
N THR A 79 30.86 -26.64 -37.08
CA THR A 79 31.51 -27.90 -37.51
C THR A 79 31.41 -28.12 -39.02
N SER A 80 32.31 -28.92 -39.58
CA SER A 80 32.16 -29.53 -40.91
C SER A 80 31.46 -30.89 -40.89
N ASP A 81 31.32 -31.49 -39.71
CA ASP A 81 30.78 -32.83 -39.51
C ASP A 81 29.26 -32.78 -39.30
N VAL A 82 28.59 -33.92 -39.50
CA VAL A 82 27.13 -34.01 -39.36
C VAL A 82 26.78 -34.83 -38.12
N PHE A 83 26.26 -34.18 -37.09
CA PHE A 83 25.95 -34.82 -35.80
C PHE A 83 25.00 -36.01 -35.94
N SER A 84 24.02 -35.94 -36.85
CA SER A 84 23.06 -37.03 -37.10
C SER A 84 23.65 -38.21 -37.88
N ALA A 85 24.87 -38.11 -38.40
CA ALA A 85 25.54 -39.19 -39.11
C ALA A 85 26.37 -40.10 -38.18
N ILE A 86 26.49 -39.75 -36.90
CA ILE A 86 27.15 -40.58 -35.89
C ILE A 86 26.33 -41.86 -35.68
N ASP A 87 26.96 -43.03 -35.88
CA ASP A 87 26.32 -44.33 -35.64
C ASP A 87 26.38 -44.70 -34.16
N TRP A 88 25.39 -44.25 -33.41
CA TRP A 88 25.27 -44.53 -31.98
C TRP A 88 25.08 -46.02 -31.63
N GLY A 89 24.85 -46.90 -32.61
CA GLY A 89 24.55 -48.33 -32.39
C GLY A 89 25.75 -49.27 -32.60
N ALA A 90 26.84 -48.82 -33.21
CA ALA A 90 27.98 -49.66 -33.57
C ALA A 90 28.93 -49.95 -32.39
N ASP A 91 29.47 -48.92 -31.71
CA ASP A 91 30.42 -49.04 -30.59
C ASP A 91 30.22 -47.98 -29.46
N ASN A 92 31.02 -48.07 -28.39
CA ASN A 92 31.01 -47.12 -27.26
C ASN A 92 31.62 -45.76 -27.62
N HIS A 93 30.85 -44.68 -27.43
CA HIS A 93 31.26 -43.30 -27.77
C HIS A 93 31.76 -42.50 -26.53
N PHE A 94 32.70 -41.57 -26.74
CA PHE A 94 33.33 -40.74 -25.70
C PHE A 94 33.36 -39.25 -26.10
N LEU A 95 33.27 -38.32 -25.14
CA LEU A 95 33.36 -36.87 -25.32
C LEU A 95 34.69 -36.33 -24.77
N ASN A 96 35.50 -35.71 -25.62
CA ASN A 96 36.67 -34.91 -25.26
C ASN A 96 36.32 -33.41 -25.32
N VAL A 97 36.85 -32.64 -24.37
CA VAL A 97 36.58 -31.19 -24.25
C VAL A 97 37.89 -30.42 -24.14
N GLN A 98 38.06 -29.39 -24.98
CA GLN A 98 39.22 -28.50 -24.93
C GLN A 98 38.78 -27.04 -24.87
N ILE A 99 39.58 -26.17 -24.25
CA ILE A 99 39.26 -24.74 -24.10
C ILE A 99 40.46 -23.85 -24.44
N ASP A 100 40.23 -22.67 -25.01
CA ASP A 100 41.24 -21.63 -25.22
C ASP A 100 40.80 -20.32 -24.54
N THR A 101 41.65 -19.79 -23.68
CA THR A 101 41.44 -18.53 -22.95
C THR A 101 42.33 -17.38 -23.45
N GLY A 102 42.96 -17.54 -24.62
CA GLY A 102 43.83 -16.56 -25.28
C GLY A 102 45.28 -17.01 -25.50
N SER A 103 45.59 -18.29 -25.32
CA SER A 103 46.95 -18.85 -25.45
C SER A 103 47.05 -20.19 -26.19
N GLY A 104 45.97 -20.62 -26.86
CA GLY A 104 45.84 -21.91 -27.54
C GLY A 104 44.94 -22.88 -26.77
N LEU A 105 44.38 -23.88 -27.48
CA LEU A 105 43.52 -24.91 -26.92
C LEU A 105 44.25 -25.78 -25.88
N VAL A 106 43.59 -26.00 -24.75
CA VAL A 106 44.02 -26.85 -23.63
C VAL A 106 43.01 -27.97 -23.42
N ASP A 107 43.47 -29.22 -23.42
CA ASP A 107 42.64 -30.40 -23.21
C ASP A 107 42.24 -30.58 -21.74
N LEU A 108 40.94 -30.70 -21.47
CA LEU A 108 40.36 -30.90 -20.15
C LEU A 108 40.00 -32.37 -19.86
N GLY A 109 40.15 -33.27 -20.84
CA GLY A 109 39.98 -34.71 -20.70
C GLY A 109 38.80 -35.31 -21.45
N THR A 110 38.77 -36.65 -21.51
CA THR A 110 37.79 -37.46 -22.26
C THR A 110 36.91 -38.31 -21.34
N SER A 111 35.60 -38.34 -21.58
CA SER A 111 34.61 -39.08 -20.76
C SER A 111 33.65 -39.91 -21.63
N GLN A 112 33.23 -41.10 -21.18
CA GLN A 112 32.37 -41.98 -22.00
C GLN A 112 30.88 -41.62 -21.91
N PHE A 113 30.15 -41.65 -23.04
CA PHE A 113 28.69 -41.70 -23.04
C PHE A 113 28.19 -43.09 -22.63
N LYS A 114 27.20 -43.16 -21.74
CA LYS A 114 26.54 -44.41 -21.36
C LYS A 114 25.14 -44.44 -21.98
N ALA A 115 24.87 -45.43 -22.83
CA ALA A 115 23.60 -45.58 -23.53
C ALA A 115 22.46 -46.06 -22.61
N VAL A 116 21.21 -45.67 -22.95
CA VAL A 116 19.96 -46.06 -22.26
C VAL A 116 19.28 -47.24 -23.00
N PRO A 117 18.54 -48.15 -22.32
CA PRO A 117 18.25 -49.52 -22.79
C PRO A 117 17.42 -49.76 -24.08
N TYR A 118 16.95 -48.76 -24.83
CA TYR A 118 15.96 -48.96 -25.91
C TYR A 118 16.51 -49.14 -27.34
N ALA A 119 17.83 -49.06 -27.58
CA ALA A 119 18.38 -48.99 -28.94
C ALA A 119 18.76 -50.33 -29.64
N LEU A 120 18.69 -51.50 -28.97
CA LEU A 120 19.36 -52.73 -29.45
C LEU A 120 18.54 -53.74 -30.30
N ASN A 121 17.28 -53.48 -30.68
CA ASN A 121 16.35 -54.54 -31.16
C ASN A 121 15.90 -54.53 -32.65
N ALA A 122 16.69 -54.08 -33.65
CA ALA A 122 16.17 -53.78 -35.01
C ALA A 122 16.80 -54.44 -36.30
N ALA A 123 17.45 -55.63 -36.32
CA ALA A 123 18.35 -56.02 -37.46
C ALA A 123 18.24 -57.40 -38.22
N ASN A 124 17.09 -58.01 -38.64
CA ASN A 124 17.08 -59.24 -39.53
C ASN A 124 15.78 -59.48 -40.40
N VAL A 125 15.83 -59.85 -41.71
CA VAL A 125 14.62 -60.22 -42.58
C VAL A 125 14.86 -61.24 -43.77
N SER A 126 13.82 -62.01 -44.20
CA SER A 126 13.63 -63.03 -45.31
C SER A 126 12.51 -62.66 -46.37
N GLY A 127 12.41 -63.21 -47.64
CA GLY A 127 11.50 -62.66 -48.73
C GLY A 127 11.09 -63.50 -50.01
N LEU A 128 10.71 -62.84 -51.14
CA LEU A 128 10.05 -63.36 -52.40
C LEU A 128 10.89 -63.26 -53.71
N GLU A 129 10.62 -64.08 -54.76
CA GLU A 129 11.16 -64.00 -56.15
C GLU A 129 10.09 -63.66 -57.22
N ALA A 130 10.50 -63.08 -58.35
CA ALA A 130 9.61 -62.74 -59.49
C ALA A 130 9.74 -63.79 -60.63
N LEU A 131 8.60 -64.26 -61.18
CA LEU A 131 8.48 -65.31 -62.20
C LEU A 131 7.53 -64.86 -63.33
N ASP A 132 7.81 -65.22 -64.59
CA ASP A 132 6.91 -65.03 -65.75
C ASP A 132 6.74 -66.37 -66.49
N GLU A 133 5.59 -67.01 -66.31
CA GLU A 133 5.28 -68.36 -66.82
C GLU A 133 4.30 -68.30 -68.02
N GLY A 134 4.32 -67.19 -68.79
CA GLY A 134 3.54 -67.01 -70.02
C GLY A 134 2.24 -66.23 -69.86
N ASN A 135 1.92 -65.81 -68.64
CA ASN A 135 0.78 -64.95 -68.33
C ASN A 135 1.20 -63.55 -67.82
N GLY A 136 2.52 -63.23 -67.79
CA GLY A 136 3.07 -62.00 -67.21
C GLY A 136 3.76 -62.23 -65.86
N ILE A 137 4.44 -61.21 -65.33
CA ILE A 137 5.25 -61.34 -64.10
C ILE A 137 4.38 -61.45 -62.85
N GLY A 138 4.53 -62.51 -62.06
CA GLY A 138 4.06 -62.66 -60.69
C GLY A 138 5.21 -62.94 -59.70
N TRP A 139 4.93 -63.07 -58.41
CA TRP A 139 5.93 -63.35 -57.36
C TRP A 139 5.63 -64.62 -56.59
N ARG A 140 6.61 -65.51 -56.42
CA ARG A 140 6.52 -66.73 -55.61
C ARG A 140 7.59 -66.74 -54.52
N PHE A 141 7.44 -67.52 -53.45
CA PHE A 141 8.56 -67.70 -52.51
C PHE A 141 9.76 -68.37 -53.18
N ILE A 142 10.97 -67.87 -52.88
CA ILE A 142 12.22 -68.45 -53.38
C ILE A 142 12.29 -69.94 -53.04
N GLY A 143 12.48 -70.79 -54.06
CA GLY A 143 12.77 -72.23 -53.91
C GLY A 143 11.58 -73.20 -54.01
N ARG A 144 10.47 -72.82 -54.67
CA ARG A 144 9.32 -73.71 -54.91
C ARG A 144 9.47 -74.55 -56.20
N ASN A 145 8.91 -75.77 -56.22
CA ASN A 145 8.94 -76.67 -57.40
C ASN A 145 7.79 -76.34 -58.36
N GLU A 146 8.11 -75.78 -59.54
CA GLU A 146 7.15 -75.32 -60.55
C GLU A 146 6.12 -76.38 -60.97
N ALA A 147 6.48 -77.67 -61.03
CA ALA A 147 5.56 -78.74 -61.45
C ALA A 147 4.35 -78.95 -60.51
N ASN A 148 4.44 -78.42 -59.28
CA ASN A 148 3.40 -78.56 -58.26
C ASN A 148 2.37 -77.43 -58.30
N TYR A 149 2.56 -76.45 -59.19
CA TYR A 149 1.74 -75.27 -59.32
C TYR A 149 1.31 -75.08 -60.78
N GLY A 150 0.16 -74.43 -61.00
CA GLY A 150 -0.17 -73.88 -62.30
C GLY A 150 0.63 -72.61 -62.59
N ASN A 151 0.65 -72.22 -63.86
CA ASN A 151 1.37 -71.02 -64.31
C ASN A 151 0.90 -69.79 -63.54
N ILE A 152 1.84 -69.06 -62.93
CA ILE A 152 1.59 -67.85 -62.17
C ILE A 152 0.95 -66.77 -63.05
N GLY A 153 -0.08 -66.10 -62.53
CA GLY A 153 -0.79 -65.05 -63.26
C GLY A 153 -0.06 -63.70 -63.27
N LEU A 154 -0.46 -62.79 -64.17
CA LEU A 154 0.06 -61.41 -64.23
C LEU A 154 -0.13 -60.69 -62.88
N ASN A 155 0.93 -60.15 -62.30
CA ASN A 155 0.94 -59.50 -60.98
C ASN A 155 0.36 -60.37 -59.85
N ALA A 156 0.39 -61.70 -59.99
CA ALA A 156 -0.07 -62.60 -58.94
C ALA A 156 1.01 -62.79 -57.87
N ALA A 157 0.60 -63.09 -56.63
CA ALA A 157 1.50 -63.37 -55.51
C ALA A 157 1.22 -64.76 -54.93
N ASP A 158 2.16 -65.69 -55.15
CA ASP A 158 2.08 -67.08 -54.75
C ASP A 158 2.97 -67.39 -53.54
N PHE A 159 2.37 -67.30 -52.37
CA PHE A 159 2.93 -67.70 -51.08
C PHE A 159 2.64 -69.17 -50.74
N SER A 160 2.07 -69.95 -51.68
CA SER A 160 1.56 -71.28 -51.38
C SER A 160 2.66 -72.37 -51.37
N TYR A 161 2.35 -73.48 -50.72
CA TYR A 161 3.15 -74.69 -50.64
C TYR A 161 2.34 -75.86 -51.22
N SER A 162 2.92 -76.60 -52.16
CA SER A 162 2.34 -77.81 -52.74
C SER A 162 3.45 -78.83 -52.96
N ASP A 163 3.20 -80.07 -52.55
CA ASP A 163 4.03 -81.25 -52.77
C ASP A 163 3.45 -82.20 -53.83
N PHE A 164 2.28 -81.88 -54.41
CA PHE A 164 1.64 -82.65 -55.47
C PHE A 164 1.73 -81.95 -56.83
N VAL A 165 2.03 -82.72 -57.87
CA VAL A 165 1.99 -82.25 -59.26
C VAL A 165 0.56 -81.80 -59.59
N SER A 166 0.42 -80.54 -60.01
CA SER A 166 -0.88 -79.92 -60.26
C SER A 166 -0.69 -78.75 -61.20
N ASN A 167 -1.66 -78.54 -62.09
CA ASN A 167 -1.73 -77.37 -62.97
C ASN A 167 -2.73 -76.31 -62.47
N ILE A 168 -3.32 -76.50 -61.29
CA ILE A 168 -4.31 -75.58 -60.73
C ILE A 168 -3.87 -74.93 -59.42
N TYR A 169 -2.97 -75.55 -58.65
CA TYR A 169 -2.52 -74.99 -57.38
C TYR A 169 -1.67 -73.73 -57.58
N GLY A 170 -1.71 -72.82 -56.62
CA GLY A 170 -1.03 -71.54 -56.66
C GLY A 170 -1.87 -70.40 -57.22
N ALA A 171 -1.22 -69.25 -57.38
CA ALA A 171 -1.83 -68.00 -57.83
C ALA A 171 -1.86 -67.94 -59.36
N THR A 172 -2.78 -68.68 -59.97
CA THR A 172 -2.87 -68.87 -61.43
C THR A 172 -3.69 -67.79 -62.16
N GLY A 173 -4.60 -67.12 -61.44
CA GLY A 173 -5.37 -65.99 -61.96
C GLY A 173 -4.56 -64.68 -62.01
N ASN A 174 -4.89 -63.78 -62.95
CA ASN A 174 -4.26 -62.46 -62.99
C ASN A 174 -4.60 -61.64 -61.74
N TYR A 175 -3.61 -60.99 -61.14
CA TYR A 175 -3.69 -60.24 -59.88
C TYR A 175 -4.14 -61.09 -58.70
N SER A 176 -4.03 -62.42 -58.77
CA SER A 176 -4.48 -63.31 -57.71
C SER A 176 -3.43 -63.47 -56.61
N THR A 177 -3.86 -63.91 -55.43
CA THR A 177 -2.95 -64.20 -54.31
C THR A 177 -3.27 -65.58 -53.76
N SER A 178 -2.27 -66.47 -53.69
CA SER A 178 -2.42 -67.81 -53.11
C SER A 178 -1.46 -67.96 -51.94
N MET A 179 -1.92 -68.45 -50.78
CA MET A 179 -1.11 -68.57 -49.57
C MET A 179 -1.50 -69.81 -48.76
N GLY A 180 -0.53 -70.62 -48.36
CA GLY A 180 -0.76 -71.85 -47.57
C GLY A 180 -0.71 -73.13 -48.41
N TYR A 181 -1.28 -74.23 -47.93
CA TYR A 181 -1.07 -75.59 -48.48
C TYR A 181 -2.13 -75.99 -49.52
N LEU A 182 -1.74 -76.39 -50.74
CA LEU A 182 -2.69 -76.84 -51.78
C LEU A 182 -3.83 -75.84 -52.07
N THR A 183 -3.50 -74.56 -52.12
CA THR A 183 -4.45 -73.49 -52.41
C THR A 183 -4.53 -73.23 -53.91
N THR A 184 -5.69 -72.82 -54.42
CA THR A 184 -5.94 -72.50 -55.84
C THR A 184 -6.58 -71.12 -55.93
N ALA A 185 -5.85 -70.12 -56.42
CA ALA A 185 -6.40 -68.79 -56.72
C ALA A 185 -6.40 -68.56 -58.24
N SER A 186 -7.41 -69.11 -58.92
CA SER A 186 -7.51 -69.14 -60.39
C SER A 186 -8.39 -68.04 -61.00
N GLY A 187 -9.28 -67.43 -60.23
CA GLY A 187 -10.06 -66.27 -60.67
C GLY A 187 -9.23 -64.99 -60.82
N GLU A 188 -9.65 -64.06 -61.68
CA GLU A 188 -9.03 -62.73 -61.79
C GLU A 188 -9.22 -61.95 -60.47
N ARG A 189 -8.16 -61.37 -59.91
CA ARG A 189 -8.14 -60.72 -58.58
C ARG A 189 -8.63 -61.62 -57.44
N SER A 190 -8.51 -62.95 -57.58
CA SER A 190 -8.95 -63.87 -56.53
C SER A 190 -7.90 -64.04 -55.43
N THR A 191 -8.30 -64.46 -54.24
CA THR A 191 -7.39 -64.68 -53.11
C THR A 191 -7.70 -66.00 -52.40
N ALA A 192 -6.81 -66.98 -52.45
CA ALA A 192 -6.95 -68.25 -51.75
C ALA A 192 -5.92 -68.34 -50.60
N VAL A 193 -6.39 -68.48 -49.36
CA VAL A 193 -5.54 -68.55 -48.17
C VAL A 193 -5.91 -69.77 -47.33
N GLY A 194 -4.93 -70.51 -46.82
CA GLY A 194 -5.16 -71.63 -45.90
C GLY A 194 -4.76 -72.97 -46.50
N SER A 195 -5.59 -74.01 -46.35
CA SER A 195 -5.27 -75.36 -46.81
C SER A 195 -6.41 -75.97 -47.64
N VAL A 196 -6.10 -76.46 -48.85
CA VAL A 196 -7.10 -77.03 -49.79
C VAL A 196 -8.21 -76.02 -50.14
N THR A 197 -7.90 -74.72 -50.17
CA THR A 197 -8.88 -73.67 -50.48
C THR A 197 -8.84 -73.29 -51.95
N THR A 198 -10.00 -72.98 -52.53
CA THR A 198 -10.15 -72.66 -53.95
C THR A 198 -10.95 -71.36 -54.12
N ALA A 199 -10.34 -70.35 -54.75
CA ALA A 199 -10.99 -69.12 -55.16
C ALA A 199 -10.97 -69.04 -56.70
N SER A 200 -12.04 -69.54 -57.32
CA SER A 200 -12.14 -69.76 -58.77
C SER A 200 -12.87 -68.66 -59.53
N ALA A 201 -13.70 -67.86 -58.86
CA ALA A 201 -14.41 -66.73 -59.48
C ALA A 201 -13.62 -65.41 -59.42
N ALA A 202 -14.01 -64.45 -60.27
CA ALA A 202 -13.36 -63.14 -60.29
C ALA A 202 -13.71 -62.33 -59.02
N ASN A 203 -12.70 -61.66 -58.46
CA ASN A 203 -12.71 -60.94 -57.18
C ASN A 203 -13.15 -61.81 -55.98
N SER A 204 -13.07 -63.14 -56.07
CA SER A 204 -13.46 -64.02 -54.97
C SER A 204 -12.30 -64.27 -54.00
N ALA A 205 -12.61 -64.47 -52.72
CA ALA A 205 -11.62 -64.80 -51.71
C ALA A 205 -12.06 -66.05 -50.91
N ALA A 206 -11.23 -67.08 -50.85
CA ALA A 206 -11.45 -68.29 -50.06
C ALA A 206 -10.38 -68.40 -48.97
N MET A 207 -10.78 -68.45 -47.71
CA MET A 207 -9.87 -68.59 -46.57
C MET A 207 -10.25 -69.79 -45.69
N GLY A 208 -9.27 -70.49 -45.11
CA GLY A 208 -9.51 -71.57 -44.13
C GLY A 208 -9.11 -72.97 -44.63
N TYR A 209 -9.96 -73.99 -44.43
CA TYR A 209 -9.66 -75.38 -44.82
C TYR A 209 -10.75 -75.96 -45.73
N GLY A 210 -10.40 -76.34 -46.96
CA GLY A 210 -11.36 -76.95 -47.89
C GLY A 210 -12.43 -76.00 -48.46
N THR A 211 -12.30 -74.69 -48.25
CA THR A 211 -13.29 -73.69 -48.67
C THR A 211 -13.24 -73.41 -50.17
N LEU A 212 -14.39 -73.12 -50.76
CA LEU A 212 -14.60 -72.87 -52.18
C LEU A 212 -15.37 -71.55 -52.38
N ALA A 213 -14.70 -70.56 -52.96
CA ALA A 213 -15.29 -69.30 -53.39
C ALA A 213 -15.43 -69.26 -54.93
N ASP A 214 -16.57 -69.76 -55.40
CA ASP A 214 -16.92 -69.96 -56.81
C ASP A 214 -17.89 -68.89 -57.38
N ASP A 215 -18.26 -67.89 -56.56
CA ASP A 215 -19.13 -66.78 -56.95
C ASP A 215 -18.39 -65.44 -57.12
N PHE A 216 -18.89 -64.57 -58.00
CA PHE A 216 -18.32 -63.24 -58.26
C PHE A 216 -18.40 -62.31 -57.04
N ASN A 217 -17.28 -61.66 -56.68
CA ASN A 217 -17.14 -60.80 -55.49
C ASN A 217 -17.47 -61.50 -54.16
N SER A 218 -17.35 -62.83 -54.07
CA SER A 218 -17.65 -63.58 -52.85
C SER A 218 -16.45 -63.68 -51.91
N LEU A 219 -16.69 -63.66 -50.59
CA LEU A 219 -15.72 -64.02 -49.57
C LEU A 219 -16.21 -65.27 -48.83
N VAL A 220 -15.42 -66.32 -48.81
CA VAL A 220 -15.71 -67.56 -48.11
C VAL A 220 -14.63 -67.81 -47.08
N VAL A 221 -15.02 -68.08 -45.83
CA VAL A 221 -14.10 -68.40 -44.73
C VAL A 221 -14.55 -69.67 -44.00
N GLY A 222 -13.67 -70.31 -43.22
CA GLY A 222 -14.04 -71.45 -42.36
C GLY A 222 -13.59 -72.82 -42.90
N THR A 223 -14.44 -73.84 -42.73
CA THR A 223 -14.17 -75.21 -43.20
C THR A 223 -15.26 -75.70 -44.16
N PHE A 224 -14.88 -76.26 -45.31
CA PHE A 224 -15.77 -76.96 -46.25
C PHE A 224 -17.19 -76.34 -46.40
N ASN A 225 -17.28 -75.12 -46.91
CA ASN A 225 -18.57 -74.49 -47.23
C ASN A 225 -19.29 -75.21 -48.39
N GLU A 226 -20.61 -75.07 -48.49
CA GLU A 226 -21.35 -75.58 -49.66
C GLU A 226 -20.98 -74.82 -50.93
N ASN A 227 -21.08 -75.48 -52.10
CA ASN A 227 -20.92 -74.79 -53.37
C ASN A 227 -22.01 -73.73 -53.52
N SER A 228 -21.66 -72.55 -54.03
CA SER A 228 -22.65 -71.50 -54.24
C SER A 228 -23.59 -71.91 -55.36
N THR A 229 -24.85 -72.19 -55.04
CA THR A 229 -25.88 -72.58 -56.03
C THR A 229 -26.59 -71.38 -56.67
N SER A 230 -26.35 -70.17 -56.15
CA SER A 230 -26.95 -68.92 -56.57
C SER A 230 -25.88 -67.86 -56.81
N SER A 231 -25.91 -67.15 -57.94
CA SER A 231 -24.97 -66.06 -58.29
C SER A 231 -25.00 -64.82 -57.37
N THR A 232 -25.74 -64.90 -56.27
CA THR A 232 -26.01 -63.81 -55.33
C THR A 232 -25.12 -63.84 -54.11
N THR A 233 -24.25 -64.81 -53.89
CA THR A 233 -23.55 -64.90 -52.59
C THR A 233 -22.44 -63.85 -52.44
N LEU A 234 -22.41 -63.13 -51.31
CA LEU A 234 -21.37 -62.16 -50.96
C LEU A 234 -20.42 -62.67 -49.88
N PHE A 235 -20.93 -63.32 -48.84
CA PHE A 235 -20.10 -63.83 -47.75
C PHE A 235 -20.62 -65.17 -47.23
N GLN A 236 -19.73 -66.15 -47.06
CA GLN A 236 -20.06 -67.44 -46.44
C GLN A 236 -19.05 -67.81 -45.36
N VAL A 237 -19.53 -68.42 -44.28
CA VAL A 237 -18.71 -69.11 -43.28
C VAL A 237 -19.06 -70.59 -43.37
N GLY A 238 -18.15 -71.39 -43.91
CA GLY A 238 -18.27 -72.84 -43.93
C GLY A 238 -17.98 -73.44 -42.55
N ASN A 239 -18.75 -74.45 -42.17
CA ASN A 239 -18.48 -75.30 -41.01
C ASN A 239 -18.62 -76.80 -41.33
N GLY A 240 -18.54 -77.15 -42.61
CA GLY A 240 -18.51 -78.53 -43.05
C GLY A 240 -17.31 -79.26 -42.45
N THR A 241 -17.47 -80.57 -42.25
CA THR A 241 -16.45 -81.40 -41.59
C THR A 241 -15.46 -81.98 -42.60
N ASP A 242 -15.89 -82.25 -43.84
CA ASP A 242 -15.04 -82.72 -44.93
C ASP A 242 -15.58 -82.37 -46.34
N ILE A 243 -14.90 -82.83 -47.39
CA ILE A 243 -15.24 -82.53 -48.80
C ILE A 243 -16.62 -83.07 -49.23
N ASN A 244 -17.12 -84.11 -48.58
CA ASN A 244 -18.40 -84.76 -48.87
C ASN A 244 -19.53 -84.23 -47.95
N ASP A 245 -19.18 -83.66 -46.80
CA ASP A 245 -20.08 -83.05 -45.83
C ASP A 245 -19.81 -81.54 -45.74
N ARG A 246 -20.13 -80.85 -46.83
CA ARG A 246 -20.04 -79.39 -46.92
C ARG A 246 -21.27 -78.76 -46.27
N SER A 247 -21.07 -77.73 -45.45
CA SER A 247 -22.16 -77.00 -44.80
C SER A 247 -21.76 -75.55 -44.51
N ASN A 248 -22.79 -74.69 -44.42
CA ASN A 248 -22.62 -73.26 -44.15
C ASN A 248 -23.19 -72.90 -42.77
N ALA A 249 -22.36 -72.31 -41.91
CA ALA A 249 -22.78 -71.74 -40.63
C ALA A 249 -23.45 -70.38 -40.80
N PHE A 250 -23.03 -69.63 -41.81
CA PHE A 250 -23.49 -68.26 -42.04
C PHE A 250 -23.36 -67.91 -43.52
N VAL A 251 -24.40 -67.35 -44.11
CA VAL A 251 -24.42 -66.91 -45.51
C VAL A 251 -25.03 -65.51 -45.60
N VAL A 252 -24.40 -64.64 -46.37
CA VAL A 252 -24.90 -63.31 -46.73
C VAL A 252 -25.03 -63.23 -48.24
N GLU A 253 -26.23 -62.94 -48.71
CA GLU A 253 -26.52 -62.71 -50.11
C GLU A 253 -26.48 -61.22 -50.50
N ARG A 254 -26.30 -60.94 -51.79
CA ARG A 254 -26.12 -59.60 -52.36
C ARG A 254 -27.34 -58.69 -52.20
N GLU A 255 -28.52 -59.28 -52.01
CA GLU A 255 -29.75 -58.55 -51.72
C GLU A 255 -29.92 -58.21 -50.21
N GLY A 256 -28.92 -58.53 -49.38
CA GLY A 256 -28.90 -58.21 -47.95
C GLY A 256 -29.53 -59.27 -47.05
N MET A 257 -29.95 -60.42 -47.60
CA MET A 257 -30.41 -61.56 -46.81
C MET A 257 -29.24 -62.20 -46.07
N ILE A 258 -29.42 -62.45 -44.78
CA ILE A 258 -28.48 -63.16 -43.92
C ILE A 258 -29.14 -64.45 -43.43
N THR A 259 -28.53 -65.60 -43.66
CA THR A 259 -28.98 -66.90 -43.16
C THR A 259 -27.90 -67.55 -42.31
N ALA A 260 -28.30 -68.33 -41.30
CA ALA A 260 -27.41 -69.15 -40.48
C ALA A 260 -27.88 -70.62 -40.51
N PRO A 261 -27.66 -71.34 -41.62
CA PRO A 261 -28.32 -72.63 -41.88
C PRO A 261 -27.99 -73.73 -40.86
N SER A 262 -26.81 -73.67 -40.24
CA SER A 262 -26.37 -74.68 -39.27
C SER A 262 -26.59 -74.29 -37.79
N LEU A 263 -27.32 -73.21 -37.51
CA LEU A 263 -27.60 -72.78 -36.14
C LEU A 263 -28.89 -73.44 -35.64
N ASP A 264 -28.78 -74.27 -34.61
CA ASP A 264 -29.94 -74.81 -33.91
C ASP A 264 -30.49 -73.76 -32.93
N VAL A 265 -31.80 -73.50 -33.03
CA VAL A 265 -32.46 -72.43 -32.26
C VAL A 265 -32.47 -72.75 -30.76
N GLU A 266 -32.38 -74.04 -30.40
CA GLU A 266 -32.36 -74.49 -29.01
C GLU A 266 -31.07 -74.15 -28.24
N GLU A 267 -29.96 -73.86 -28.92
CA GLU A 267 -28.67 -73.56 -28.27
C GLU A 267 -28.48 -72.06 -27.92
N ILE A 268 -29.46 -71.20 -28.26
CA ILE A 268 -29.44 -69.76 -27.96
C ILE A 268 -29.95 -69.50 -26.53
N THR A 269 -29.03 -69.43 -25.57
CA THR A 269 -29.36 -69.26 -24.12
C THR A 269 -29.26 -67.81 -23.61
N ASP A 270 -28.80 -66.86 -24.42
CA ASP A 270 -28.80 -65.42 -24.13
C ASP A 270 -29.73 -64.67 -25.08
N PRO A 271 -30.78 -63.97 -24.60
CA PRO A 271 -31.74 -63.22 -25.42
C PRO A 271 -31.16 -62.08 -26.27
N LYS A 272 -29.88 -61.73 -26.10
CA LYS A 272 -29.22 -60.67 -26.88
C LYS A 272 -28.49 -61.15 -28.14
N SER A 273 -28.48 -62.45 -28.43
CA SER A 273 -27.61 -62.98 -29.49
C SER A 273 -28.25 -63.16 -30.87
N LEU A 274 -29.57 -63.02 -31.07
CA LEU A 274 -30.20 -62.86 -32.39
C LEU A 274 -31.59 -62.21 -32.28
N VAL A 275 -31.84 -61.10 -33.00
CA VAL A 275 -33.16 -60.45 -33.08
C VAL A 275 -33.67 -60.56 -34.52
N THR A 276 -34.70 -61.38 -34.76
CA THR A 276 -35.53 -61.28 -35.97
C THR A 276 -36.93 -60.76 -35.60
N LYS A 277 -37.48 -59.92 -36.47
CA LYS A 277 -38.78 -59.24 -36.29
C LYS A 277 -39.95 -60.22 -36.12
N GLU A 278 -39.84 -61.44 -36.64
CA GLU A 278 -40.89 -62.47 -36.59
C GLU A 278 -41.06 -63.12 -35.20
N TYR A 279 -40.07 -63.07 -34.31
CA TYR A 279 -40.20 -63.60 -32.94
C TYR A 279 -41.12 -62.75 -32.06
N PHE A 280 -41.27 -61.46 -32.36
CA PHE A 280 -42.17 -60.56 -31.63
C PHE A 280 -43.64 -60.73 -32.06
N ASP A 281 -43.89 -61.10 -33.32
CA ASP A 281 -45.24 -61.19 -33.87
C ASP A 281 -45.92 -62.55 -33.58
N ALA A 282 -45.16 -63.62 -33.33
CA ALA A 282 -45.71 -64.97 -33.20
C ALA A 282 -46.00 -65.45 -31.75
N ASN A 283 -45.46 -64.81 -30.70
CA ASN A 283 -45.54 -65.29 -29.30
C ASN A 283 -46.19 -64.30 -28.32
N GLY A 284 -47.26 -63.65 -28.76
CA GLY A 284 -48.15 -62.88 -27.88
C GLY A 284 -48.75 -63.73 -26.76
N SER A 285 -48.45 -63.39 -25.51
CA SER A 285 -49.35 -63.63 -24.38
C SER A 285 -49.30 -62.43 -23.44
N ALA A 286 -50.49 -61.86 -23.22
CA ALA A 286 -50.83 -60.50 -22.80
C ALA A 286 -50.57 -59.44 -23.90
N SER A 287 -51.67 -59.01 -24.54
CA SER A 287 -51.79 -57.76 -25.30
C SER A 287 -51.40 -56.57 -24.41
N THR A 288 -50.10 -56.36 -24.29
CA THR A 288 -49.53 -55.18 -23.61
C THR A 288 -49.49 -54.06 -24.64
N GLY A 289 -50.51 -53.21 -24.62
CA GLY A 289 -50.64 -52.12 -25.58
C GLY A 289 -51.90 -51.29 -25.37
N LEU A 290 -52.03 -50.24 -26.18
CA LEU A 290 -53.19 -49.37 -26.21
C LEU A 290 -54.15 -49.80 -27.32
N GLU A 291 -55.46 -49.87 -27.04
CA GLU A 291 -56.54 -49.94 -28.03
C GLU A 291 -57.15 -48.56 -28.28
N ALA A 292 -57.51 -48.32 -29.54
CA ALA A 292 -58.28 -47.15 -29.93
C ALA A 292 -59.77 -47.37 -29.58
N ILE A 293 -60.33 -46.52 -28.72
CA ILE A 293 -61.72 -46.58 -28.25
C ILE A 293 -62.43 -45.29 -28.63
N ASP A 294 -63.67 -45.38 -29.12
CA ASP A 294 -64.58 -44.24 -29.29
C ASP A 294 -65.84 -44.47 -28.44
N GLU A 295 -65.96 -43.69 -27.35
CA GLU A 295 -67.09 -43.72 -26.40
C GLU A 295 -68.03 -42.50 -26.59
N GLY A 296 -68.07 -41.94 -27.80
CA GLY A 296 -68.96 -40.83 -28.18
C GLY A 296 -68.34 -39.43 -28.07
N ASN A 297 -67.07 -39.34 -27.68
CA ASN A 297 -66.29 -38.11 -27.61
C ASN A 297 -65.15 -38.07 -28.66
N GLY A 298 -65.09 -39.04 -29.58
CA GLY A 298 -64.00 -39.23 -30.54
C GLY A 298 -63.00 -40.30 -30.09
N ILE A 299 -62.01 -40.61 -30.92
CA ILE A 299 -61.06 -41.70 -30.69
C ILE A 299 -60.02 -41.32 -29.62
N GLY A 300 -59.93 -42.11 -28.54
CA GLY A 300 -58.87 -42.10 -27.53
C GLY A 300 -58.19 -43.46 -27.41
N TRP A 301 -57.11 -43.56 -26.63
CA TRP A 301 -56.25 -44.76 -26.54
C TRP A 301 -56.20 -45.26 -25.08
N ARG A 302 -56.74 -46.45 -24.78
CA ARG A 302 -56.73 -47.06 -23.42
C ARG A 302 -56.00 -48.40 -23.45
N PHE A 303 -55.46 -48.87 -22.33
CA PHE A 303 -54.97 -50.26 -22.27
C PHE A 303 -56.03 -51.27 -22.70
N ILE A 304 -55.62 -52.29 -23.46
CA ILE A 304 -56.48 -53.41 -23.86
C ILE A 304 -57.01 -54.15 -22.62
N ASP A 305 -58.22 -54.73 -22.73
CA ASP A 305 -58.92 -55.53 -21.70
C ASP A 305 -59.31 -54.74 -20.42
N ARG A 306 -59.51 -53.43 -20.52
CA ARG A 306 -60.05 -52.62 -19.42
C ARG A 306 -61.58 -52.65 -19.42
N ASP A 307 -62.19 -52.97 -18.28
CA ASP A 307 -63.65 -52.90 -18.10
C ASP A 307 -64.15 -51.45 -18.20
N PRO A 308 -64.91 -51.07 -19.24
CA PRO A 308 -65.38 -49.71 -19.43
C PRO A 308 -66.24 -49.17 -18.27
N ALA A 309 -66.88 -50.04 -17.48
CA ALA A 309 -67.69 -49.60 -16.34
C ALA A 309 -66.87 -48.94 -15.20
N ASN A 310 -65.55 -49.16 -15.20
CA ASN A 310 -64.61 -48.63 -14.21
C ASN A 310 -63.96 -47.29 -14.61
N TYR A 311 -64.29 -46.78 -15.80
CA TYR A 311 -63.75 -45.54 -16.37
C TYR A 311 -64.87 -44.66 -16.91
N GLY A 312 -64.63 -43.36 -17.00
CA GLY A 312 -65.47 -42.47 -17.80
C GLY A 312 -65.20 -42.62 -19.29
N ASN A 313 -66.09 -42.04 -20.10
CA ASN A 313 -65.91 -42.01 -21.56
C ASN A 313 -64.58 -41.31 -21.89
N ILE A 314 -63.71 -42.01 -22.62
CA ILE A 314 -62.41 -41.50 -23.03
C ILE A 314 -62.55 -40.25 -23.91
N GLY A 315 -61.68 -39.26 -23.71
CA GLY A 315 -61.67 -38.03 -24.51
C GLY A 315 -61.03 -38.21 -25.89
N GLN A 316 -61.32 -37.28 -26.82
CA GLN A 316 -60.68 -37.26 -28.14
C GLN A 316 -59.16 -37.12 -28.01
N ASN A 317 -58.38 -37.96 -28.68
CA ASN A 317 -56.92 -37.99 -28.64
C ASN A 317 -56.34 -38.13 -27.22
N ALA A 318 -57.13 -38.62 -26.26
CA ALA A 318 -56.66 -38.87 -24.91
C ALA A 318 -55.90 -40.20 -24.81
N VAL A 319 -55.01 -40.33 -23.83
CA VAL A 319 -54.23 -41.53 -23.55
C VAL A 319 -54.46 -41.97 -22.11
N ASP A 320 -55.15 -43.10 -21.94
CA ASP A 320 -55.52 -43.68 -20.66
C ASP A 320 -54.70 -44.94 -20.35
N LEU A 321 -53.62 -44.73 -19.59
CA LEU A 321 -52.75 -45.77 -19.03
C LEU A 321 -53.14 -46.10 -17.58
N SER A 322 -54.32 -45.68 -17.11
CA SER A 322 -54.72 -45.87 -15.73
C SER A 322 -55.26 -47.29 -15.44
N ILE A 323 -55.34 -47.64 -14.16
CA ILE A 323 -55.94 -48.89 -13.67
C ILE A 323 -57.01 -48.59 -12.60
N SER A 324 -58.19 -49.17 -12.75
CA SER A 324 -59.30 -49.07 -11.81
C SER A 324 -60.08 -50.37 -11.77
N SER A 325 -60.50 -50.78 -10.58
CA SER A 325 -61.42 -51.88 -10.32
C SER A 325 -62.77 -51.40 -9.74
N ASN A 326 -62.96 -50.07 -9.66
CA ASN A 326 -64.13 -49.44 -9.09
C ASN A 326 -64.97 -48.80 -10.19
N SER A 327 -66.27 -49.07 -10.21
CA SER A 327 -67.17 -48.43 -11.16
C SER A 327 -67.18 -46.92 -10.95
N SER A 328 -66.95 -46.16 -12.02
CA SER A 328 -66.85 -44.71 -11.98
C SER A 328 -67.02 -44.12 -13.38
N SER A 329 -67.76 -43.02 -13.48
CA SER A 329 -67.88 -42.25 -14.72
C SER A 329 -66.76 -41.22 -14.92
N ASN A 330 -65.82 -41.11 -13.97
CA ASN A 330 -64.85 -40.02 -13.94
C ASN A 330 -63.40 -40.49 -14.03
N PHE A 331 -63.13 -41.77 -13.75
CA PHE A 331 -61.76 -42.30 -13.79
C PHE A 331 -61.25 -42.43 -15.23
N GLY A 332 -59.94 -42.30 -15.39
CA GLY A 332 -59.27 -42.32 -16.68
C GLY A 332 -59.10 -40.94 -17.32
N ALA A 333 -58.67 -40.95 -18.58
CA ALA A 333 -58.44 -39.75 -19.38
C ALA A 333 -59.73 -39.32 -20.11
N THR A 334 -60.64 -38.68 -19.38
CA THR A 334 -61.97 -38.28 -19.88
C THR A 334 -61.97 -36.94 -20.60
N GLY A 335 -60.97 -36.09 -20.36
CA GLY A 335 -60.78 -34.84 -21.10
C GLY A 335 -60.14 -35.06 -22.48
N ASN A 336 -60.48 -34.22 -23.47
CA ASN A 336 -59.83 -34.26 -24.78
C ASN A 336 -58.32 -33.97 -24.64
N TYR A 337 -57.45 -34.70 -25.34
CA TYR A 337 -55.98 -34.62 -25.24
C TYR A 337 -55.41 -34.93 -23.85
N ALA A 338 -56.20 -35.48 -22.93
CA ALA A 338 -55.74 -35.77 -21.57
C ALA A 338 -54.86 -37.03 -21.51
N ILE A 339 -53.99 -37.10 -20.50
CA ILE A 339 -53.15 -38.28 -20.21
C ILE A 339 -53.40 -38.72 -18.78
N ALA A 340 -53.81 -39.97 -18.58
CA ALA A 340 -54.00 -40.56 -17.25
C ALA A 340 -53.07 -41.77 -17.07
N PHE A 341 -52.34 -41.86 -15.95
CA PHE A 341 -51.54 -43.05 -15.63
C PHE A 341 -51.46 -43.30 -14.11
N GLY A 342 -51.56 -44.56 -13.67
CA GLY A 342 -51.65 -44.92 -12.24
C GLY A 342 -53.04 -45.40 -11.83
N ALA A 343 -53.27 -45.63 -10.54
CA ALA A 343 -54.50 -46.25 -10.06
C ALA A 343 -55.59 -45.24 -9.67
N VAL A 344 -56.84 -45.45 -10.10
CA VAL A 344 -57.99 -44.62 -9.67
C VAL A 344 -57.76 -43.13 -9.96
N VAL A 345 -57.30 -42.81 -11.17
CA VAL A 345 -56.88 -41.47 -11.61
C VAL A 345 -58.01 -40.76 -12.34
N THR A 346 -58.11 -39.43 -12.23
CA THR A 346 -59.07 -38.61 -12.99
C THR A 346 -58.34 -37.53 -13.78
N ALA A 347 -58.22 -37.66 -15.11
CA ALA A 347 -57.76 -36.59 -16.00
C ALA A 347 -58.94 -36.10 -16.85
N SER A 348 -59.75 -35.21 -16.28
CA SER A 348 -61.01 -34.73 -16.90
C SER A 348 -60.92 -33.35 -17.55
N GLY A 349 -59.88 -32.59 -17.25
CA GLY A 349 -59.58 -31.33 -17.94
C GLY A 349 -59.09 -31.55 -19.38
N ILE A 350 -59.41 -30.63 -20.29
CA ILE A 350 -58.90 -30.69 -21.68
C ILE A 350 -57.38 -30.48 -21.67
N GLY A 351 -56.61 -31.41 -22.22
CA GLY A 351 -55.15 -31.38 -22.23
C GLY A 351 -54.52 -31.63 -20.86
N SER A 352 -55.27 -32.15 -19.88
CA SER A 352 -54.74 -32.37 -18.53
C SER A 352 -53.90 -33.65 -18.43
N ILE A 353 -52.99 -33.70 -17.45
CA ILE A 353 -52.14 -34.87 -17.19
C ILE A 353 -52.32 -35.27 -15.74
N ALA A 354 -52.85 -36.47 -15.46
CA ALA A 354 -52.95 -37.00 -14.11
C ALA A 354 -52.12 -38.30 -13.97
N GLY A 355 -51.30 -38.37 -12.94
CA GLY A 355 -50.31 -39.42 -12.74
C GLY A 355 -50.14 -39.80 -11.27
N GLY A 356 -50.32 -41.07 -10.91
CA GLY A 356 -50.18 -41.57 -9.53
C GLY A 356 -51.51 -41.84 -8.83
N THR A 357 -51.51 -42.74 -7.85
CA THR A 357 -52.75 -43.28 -7.26
C THR A 357 -53.66 -42.19 -6.70
N GLY A 358 -54.92 -42.12 -7.16
CA GLY A 358 -55.90 -41.15 -6.66
C GLY A 358 -55.69 -39.71 -7.15
N SER A 359 -54.80 -39.47 -8.11
CA SER A 359 -54.56 -38.12 -8.65
C SER A 359 -55.73 -37.59 -9.48
N ILE A 360 -55.95 -36.27 -9.42
CA ILE A 360 -57.07 -35.57 -10.07
C ILE A 360 -56.54 -34.34 -10.81
N ALA A 361 -56.56 -34.35 -12.14
CA ALA A 361 -56.30 -33.20 -13.01
C ALA A 361 -57.58 -32.81 -13.75
N SER A 362 -58.42 -31.98 -13.12
CA SER A 362 -59.75 -31.60 -13.63
C SER A 362 -59.83 -30.19 -14.24
N GLY A 363 -58.83 -29.34 -14.01
CA GLY A 363 -58.74 -28.03 -14.66
C GLY A 363 -58.26 -28.12 -16.12
N LEU A 364 -58.61 -27.14 -16.94
CA LEU A 364 -58.12 -27.04 -18.33
C LEU A 364 -56.58 -27.05 -18.34
N SER A 365 -55.94 -27.95 -19.09
CA SER A 365 -54.47 -28.05 -19.21
C SER A 365 -53.73 -28.19 -17.87
N SER A 366 -54.39 -28.75 -16.85
CA SER A 366 -53.78 -28.94 -15.53
C SER A 366 -52.93 -30.21 -15.44
N ILE A 367 -51.97 -30.25 -14.52
CA ILE A 367 -51.05 -31.38 -14.32
C ILE A 367 -51.07 -31.81 -12.86
N ALA A 368 -51.52 -33.02 -12.54
CA ALA A 368 -51.51 -33.61 -11.20
C ALA A 368 -50.63 -34.87 -11.19
N LEU A 369 -49.45 -34.81 -10.57
CA LEU A 369 -48.48 -35.91 -10.54
C LEU A 369 -48.06 -36.23 -9.10
N GLY A 370 -48.49 -37.37 -8.57
CA GLY A 370 -48.26 -37.80 -7.19
C GLY A 370 -49.50 -38.50 -6.62
N ILE A 371 -49.31 -39.32 -5.57
CA ILE A 371 -50.42 -39.97 -4.88
C ILE A 371 -51.37 -38.90 -4.33
N ASN A 372 -52.67 -39.00 -4.58
CA ASN A 372 -53.70 -38.04 -4.18
C ASN A 372 -53.44 -36.57 -4.56
N SER A 373 -52.59 -36.31 -5.56
CA SER A 373 -52.35 -34.95 -6.06
C SER A 373 -53.58 -34.40 -6.78
N GLN A 374 -53.88 -33.11 -6.63
CA GLN A 374 -55.09 -32.49 -7.14
C GLN A 374 -54.75 -31.16 -7.85
N ALA A 375 -54.91 -31.11 -9.17
CA ALA A 375 -54.79 -29.90 -9.98
C ALA A 375 -56.16 -29.56 -10.58
N THR A 376 -56.97 -28.84 -9.80
CA THR A 376 -58.39 -28.56 -10.11
C THR A 376 -58.62 -27.18 -10.73
N GLY A 377 -57.67 -26.26 -10.61
CA GLY A 377 -57.67 -24.98 -11.32
C GLY A 377 -57.19 -25.12 -12.78
N ASP A 378 -57.65 -24.24 -13.67
CA ASP A 378 -57.16 -24.17 -15.05
C ASP A 378 -55.68 -23.83 -15.08
N ASN A 379 -54.89 -24.48 -15.93
CA ASN A 379 -53.42 -24.44 -16.03
C ASN A 379 -52.68 -24.76 -14.72
N ALA A 380 -53.36 -25.33 -13.71
CA ALA A 380 -52.75 -25.60 -12.42
C ALA A 380 -51.78 -26.79 -12.48
N ILE A 381 -50.73 -26.77 -11.67
CA ILE A 381 -49.73 -27.85 -11.60
C ILE A 381 -49.59 -28.30 -10.14
N ALA A 382 -49.94 -29.54 -9.83
CA ALA A 382 -49.74 -30.19 -8.53
C ALA A 382 -48.77 -31.37 -8.68
N LEU A 383 -47.55 -31.26 -8.17
CA LEU A 383 -46.52 -32.32 -8.23
C LEU A 383 -46.06 -32.70 -6.82
N GLY A 384 -46.45 -33.87 -6.33
CA GLY A 384 -46.11 -34.38 -4.99
C GLY A 384 -47.25 -35.18 -4.36
N ASP A 385 -46.92 -35.98 -3.34
CA ASP A 385 -47.94 -36.70 -2.56
C ASP A 385 -48.87 -35.69 -1.85
N SER A 386 -50.15 -35.76 -2.18
CA SER A 386 -51.23 -34.87 -1.71
C SER A 386 -50.99 -33.38 -2.00
N ALA A 387 -50.24 -33.05 -3.05
CA ALA A 387 -50.13 -31.68 -3.55
C ALA A 387 -51.50 -31.19 -4.07
N GLU A 388 -51.93 -29.98 -3.73
CA GLU A 388 -53.21 -29.41 -4.16
C GLU A 388 -53.00 -28.04 -4.82
N ALA A 389 -53.29 -27.93 -6.11
CA ALA A 389 -53.32 -26.68 -6.86
C ALA A 389 -54.76 -26.40 -7.36
N SER A 390 -55.53 -25.64 -6.56
CA SER A 390 -56.95 -25.36 -6.82
C SER A 390 -57.23 -23.97 -7.41
N GLY A 391 -56.28 -23.04 -7.32
CA GLY A 391 -56.35 -21.77 -8.06
C GLY A 391 -56.03 -21.95 -9.54
N ALA A 392 -56.66 -21.17 -10.43
CA ALA A 392 -56.22 -21.15 -11.83
C ALA A 392 -54.80 -20.57 -11.93
N ASP A 393 -53.96 -21.12 -12.81
CA ASP A 393 -52.52 -20.86 -12.95
C ASP A 393 -51.69 -21.14 -11.67
N ALA A 394 -52.24 -21.86 -10.69
CA ALA A 394 -51.55 -22.15 -9.44
C ALA A 394 -50.58 -23.33 -9.56
N ILE A 395 -49.48 -23.30 -8.81
CA ILE A 395 -48.45 -24.34 -8.83
C ILE A 395 -48.16 -24.82 -7.40
N ALA A 396 -48.45 -26.09 -7.10
CA ALA A 396 -48.13 -26.77 -5.85
C ALA A 396 -47.06 -27.85 -6.08
N LEU A 397 -45.90 -27.73 -5.42
CA LEU A 397 -44.77 -28.66 -5.49
C LEU A 397 -44.42 -29.20 -4.10
N GLY A 398 -44.45 -30.53 -3.93
CA GLY A 398 -44.40 -31.21 -2.63
C GLY A 398 -45.79 -31.37 -2.01
N ASN A 399 -45.87 -31.89 -0.77
CA ASN A 399 -47.13 -31.93 -0.02
C ASN A 399 -47.53 -30.49 0.36
N SER A 400 -48.12 -29.74 -0.57
CA SER A 400 -48.38 -28.30 -0.45
C SER A 400 -49.70 -27.91 -1.13
N ASN A 401 -50.24 -26.76 -0.72
CA ASN A 401 -51.52 -26.25 -1.20
C ASN A 401 -51.33 -24.88 -1.88
N ALA A 402 -51.62 -24.76 -3.17
CA ALA A 402 -51.65 -23.51 -3.93
C ALA A 402 -53.12 -23.20 -4.31
N VAL A 403 -53.79 -22.42 -3.46
CA VAL A 403 -55.25 -22.19 -3.53
C VAL A 403 -55.60 -20.89 -4.25
N GLY A 404 -54.80 -19.84 -4.09
CA GLY A 404 -55.02 -18.56 -4.77
C GLY A 404 -54.77 -18.63 -6.28
N ASN A 405 -55.50 -17.85 -7.08
CA ASN A 405 -55.23 -17.75 -8.52
C ASN A 405 -53.80 -17.22 -8.78
N GLY A 406 -53.03 -17.89 -9.63
CA GLY A 406 -51.63 -17.60 -9.90
C GLY A 406 -50.70 -17.77 -8.69
N SER A 407 -51.10 -18.53 -7.67
CA SER A 407 -50.26 -18.76 -6.48
C SER A 407 -49.24 -19.87 -6.68
N LEU A 408 -48.12 -19.80 -5.95
CA LEU A 408 -47.05 -20.78 -5.97
C LEU A 408 -46.81 -21.31 -4.57
N SER A 409 -46.84 -22.63 -4.35
CA SER A 409 -46.59 -23.26 -3.06
C SER A 409 -45.57 -24.39 -3.21
N PHE A 410 -44.37 -24.20 -2.65
CA PHE A 410 -43.25 -25.14 -2.72
C PHE A 410 -42.83 -25.58 -1.31
N GLY A 411 -43.01 -26.86 -0.99
CA GLY A 411 -42.50 -27.49 0.24
C GLY A 411 -43.56 -28.09 1.17
N PHE A 412 -43.12 -28.92 2.13
CA PHE A 412 -43.99 -29.74 2.98
C PHE A 412 -44.94 -28.92 3.87
N LEU A 413 -46.23 -29.22 3.82
CA LEU A 413 -47.33 -28.55 4.55
C LEU A 413 -47.41 -27.02 4.32
N SER A 414 -46.90 -26.51 3.19
CA SER A 414 -46.99 -25.09 2.84
C SER A 414 -48.31 -24.76 2.12
N SER A 415 -48.86 -23.57 2.36
CA SER A 415 -50.17 -23.15 1.84
C SER A 415 -50.12 -21.71 1.33
N ALA A 416 -50.30 -21.52 0.03
CA ALA A 416 -50.37 -20.22 -0.67
C ALA A 416 -51.83 -19.90 -1.05
N ASN A 417 -52.53 -19.21 -0.16
CA ASN A 417 -53.99 -18.96 -0.24
C ASN A 417 -54.34 -17.64 -0.92
N GLY A 418 -53.46 -16.63 -0.86
CA GLY A 418 -53.70 -15.35 -1.53
C GLY A 418 -53.54 -15.45 -3.05
N ARG A 419 -54.32 -14.68 -3.81
CA ARG A 419 -54.12 -14.55 -5.26
C ARG A 419 -52.74 -13.92 -5.54
N PHE A 420 -51.98 -14.52 -6.46
CA PHE A 420 -50.57 -14.23 -6.75
C PHE A 420 -49.61 -14.38 -5.55
N SER A 421 -49.99 -15.15 -4.53
CA SER A 421 -49.11 -15.41 -3.38
C SER A 421 -48.06 -16.48 -3.66
N THR A 422 -46.94 -16.43 -2.95
CA THR A 422 -45.84 -17.40 -3.08
C THR A 422 -45.40 -17.91 -1.71
N ALA A 423 -45.42 -19.22 -1.50
CA ALA A 423 -44.91 -19.90 -0.30
C ALA A 423 -43.73 -20.80 -0.69
N ILE A 424 -42.55 -20.62 -0.08
CA ILE A 424 -41.37 -21.48 -0.34
C ILE A 424 -40.75 -21.93 0.99
N GLY A 425 -41.05 -23.16 1.41
CA GLY A 425 -40.55 -23.73 2.66
C GLY A 425 -41.50 -24.71 3.33
N SER A 426 -41.35 -24.89 4.65
CA SER A 426 -42.10 -25.89 5.42
C SER A 426 -43.15 -25.26 6.32
N GLY A 427 -44.40 -25.73 6.25
CA GLY A 427 -45.47 -25.31 7.14
C GLY A 427 -45.91 -23.84 6.97
N LEU A 428 -45.58 -23.20 5.85
CA LEU A 428 -45.91 -21.78 5.61
C LEU A 428 -47.41 -21.57 5.34
N ILE A 429 -47.94 -20.42 5.74
CA ILE A 429 -49.31 -19.97 5.44
C ILE A 429 -49.23 -18.57 4.85
N VAL A 430 -49.56 -18.41 3.58
CA VAL A 430 -49.43 -17.15 2.83
C VAL A 430 -50.81 -16.72 2.33
N ASN A 431 -51.50 -15.93 3.15
CA ASN A 431 -52.90 -15.56 2.90
C ASN A 431 -53.06 -14.26 2.12
N ALA A 432 -52.09 -13.35 2.15
CA ALA A 432 -52.25 -12.03 1.55
C ALA A 432 -52.09 -12.04 0.02
N PHE A 433 -52.90 -11.24 -0.66
CA PHE A 433 -52.80 -10.95 -2.09
C PHE A 433 -51.39 -10.47 -2.45
N ASN A 434 -50.76 -11.06 -3.47
CA ASN A 434 -49.45 -10.68 -4.01
C ASN A 434 -48.34 -10.65 -2.95
N SER A 435 -48.37 -11.60 -2.01
CA SER A 435 -47.39 -11.71 -0.92
C SER A 435 -46.48 -12.92 -1.11
N MET A 436 -45.26 -12.84 -0.58
CA MET A 436 -44.29 -13.93 -0.64
C MET A 436 -43.79 -14.28 0.77
N SER A 437 -43.85 -15.55 1.16
CA SER A 437 -43.23 -16.01 2.40
C SER A 437 -42.25 -17.15 2.13
N ILE A 438 -41.12 -17.14 2.86
CA ILE A 438 -40.08 -18.17 2.80
C ILE A 438 -39.75 -18.70 4.21
N GLY A 439 -39.11 -19.87 4.30
CA GLY A 439 -38.58 -20.41 5.57
C GLY A 439 -39.48 -21.46 6.23
N GLN A 440 -39.75 -21.34 7.53
CA GLN A 440 -40.54 -22.32 8.28
C GLN A 440 -41.57 -21.65 9.20
N LEU A 441 -42.82 -22.12 9.14
CA LEU A 441 -43.88 -21.78 10.10
C LEU A 441 -44.05 -20.26 10.36
N ASN A 442 -44.24 -19.47 9.29
CA ASN A 442 -44.56 -18.04 9.39
C ASN A 442 -45.93 -17.81 10.05
N ILE A 443 -46.16 -16.57 10.51
CA ILE A 443 -47.42 -16.13 11.10
C ILE A 443 -48.52 -16.06 10.04
N GLY A 444 -48.23 -15.49 8.87
CA GLY A 444 -49.19 -15.31 7.78
C GLY A 444 -50.24 -14.23 8.06
N GLY A 445 -51.38 -14.32 7.37
CA GLY A 445 -52.49 -13.37 7.50
C GLY A 445 -52.67 -12.43 6.30
N GLY A 446 -53.60 -11.48 6.43
CA GLY A 446 -53.97 -10.51 5.39
C GLY A 446 -55.12 -10.94 4.47
N ASN A 447 -55.51 -10.03 3.59
CA ASN A 447 -56.61 -10.20 2.64
C ASN A 447 -56.15 -10.97 1.39
N PRO A 448 -56.82 -12.06 0.97
CA PRO A 448 -56.39 -12.88 -0.15
C PRO A 448 -56.62 -12.29 -1.54
N GLU A 449 -57.50 -11.29 -1.67
CA GLU A 449 -57.98 -10.79 -2.97
C GLU A 449 -57.56 -9.36 -3.29
N SER A 450 -57.07 -8.59 -2.32
CA SER A 450 -56.87 -7.14 -2.48
C SER A 450 -55.60 -6.60 -1.82
N TRP A 451 -55.09 -5.50 -2.37
CA TRP A 451 -53.95 -4.78 -1.82
C TRP A 451 -54.34 -3.93 -0.60
N ILE A 452 -54.10 -4.45 0.61
CA ILE A 452 -54.29 -3.70 1.86
C ILE A 452 -52.92 -3.23 2.38
N PRO A 453 -52.67 -1.92 2.57
CA PRO A 453 -51.34 -1.41 2.94
C PRO A 453 -50.73 -2.03 4.21
N THR A 454 -51.55 -2.50 5.15
CA THR A 454 -51.11 -3.12 6.40
C THR A 454 -50.89 -4.63 6.32
N ASP A 455 -51.18 -5.26 5.19
CA ASP A 455 -50.95 -6.70 5.00
C ASP A 455 -49.48 -7.00 4.69
N PRO A 456 -49.01 -8.23 4.95
CA PRO A 456 -47.70 -8.69 4.52
C PRO A 456 -47.53 -8.62 3.00
N LEU A 457 -46.36 -8.11 2.59
CA LEU A 457 -45.82 -8.19 1.23
C LEU A 457 -44.74 -9.28 1.15
N PHE A 458 -43.85 -9.33 2.14
CA PHE A 458 -42.79 -10.33 2.22
C PHE A 458 -42.56 -10.80 3.66
N GLU A 459 -42.47 -12.11 3.90
CA GLU A 459 -42.19 -12.68 5.22
C GLU A 459 -41.11 -13.75 5.19
N ILE A 460 -40.33 -13.84 6.26
CA ILE A 460 -39.42 -14.96 6.51
C ILE A 460 -39.89 -15.65 7.79
N GLY A 461 -40.50 -16.83 7.70
CA GLY A 461 -40.86 -17.65 8.85
C GLY A 461 -39.64 -18.32 9.46
N ASN A 462 -39.54 -18.33 10.79
CA ASN A 462 -38.43 -18.96 11.51
C ASN A 462 -38.84 -19.81 12.72
N SER A 463 -40.14 -20.09 12.88
CA SER A 463 -40.58 -20.91 14.00
C SER A 463 -40.23 -22.38 13.79
N THR A 464 -39.92 -23.05 14.89
CA THR A 464 -39.75 -24.51 14.96
C THR A 464 -40.98 -25.20 15.56
N ASP A 465 -41.94 -24.44 16.10
CA ASP A 465 -43.15 -24.97 16.77
C ASP A 465 -44.42 -24.52 16.03
N PRO A 466 -45.20 -25.45 15.44
CA PRO A 466 -46.43 -25.11 14.72
C PRO A 466 -47.50 -24.47 15.61
N SER A 467 -47.40 -24.62 16.93
CA SER A 467 -48.29 -24.00 17.92
C SER A 467 -47.92 -22.54 18.21
N ASN A 468 -46.69 -22.13 17.86
CA ASN A 468 -46.15 -20.81 18.13
C ASN A 468 -45.40 -20.27 16.89
N ARG A 469 -46.16 -19.90 15.87
CA ARG A 469 -45.64 -19.37 14.60
C ARG A 469 -44.94 -18.02 14.79
N SER A 470 -43.84 -17.80 14.08
CA SER A 470 -43.03 -16.58 14.19
C SER A 470 -42.40 -16.19 12.86
N ASN A 471 -42.16 -14.88 12.70
CA ASN A 471 -41.44 -14.33 11.57
C ASN A 471 -40.07 -13.80 12.03
N ALA A 472 -39.00 -14.14 11.31
CA ALA A 472 -37.70 -13.46 11.35
C ALA A 472 -37.81 -12.03 10.82
N LEU A 473 -38.59 -11.86 9.74
CA LEU A 473 -38.77 -10.60 9.04
C LEU A 473 -40.18 -10.52 8.48
N THR A 474 -40.81 -9.35 8.54
CA THR A 474 -42.06 -9.03 7.88
C THR A 474 -41.92 -7.67 7.20
N VAL A 475 -42.17 -7.60 5.89
CA VAL A 475 -42.32 -6.36 5.13
C VAL A 475 -43.79 -6.23 4.79
N LEU A 476 -44.41 -5.11 5.17
CA LEU A 476 -45.80 -4.79 4.86
C LEU A 476 -45.91 -4.06 3.53
N LYS A 477 -47.09 -4.10 2.90
CA LYS A 477 -47.38 -3.46 1.61
C LYS A 477 -47.21 -1.94 1.60
N ASN A 478 -47.26 -1.28 2.75
CA ASN A 478 -46.98 0.16 2.91
C ASN A 478 -45.48 0.49 3.05
N GLY A 479 -44.59 -0.51 3.01
CA GLY A 479 -43.14 -0.34 3.16
C GLY A 479 -42.63 -0.44 4.60
N THR A 480 -43.48 -0.65 5.60
CA THR A 480 -43.04 -0.92 6.98
C THR A 480 -42.34 -2.27 7.06
N ILE A 481 -41.16 -2.32 7.70
CA ILE A 481 -40.40 -3.55 7.94
C ILE A 481 -40.37 -3.82 9.45
N THR A 482 -40.71 -5.03 9.88
CA THR A 482 -40.61 -5.49 11.27
C THR A 482 -39.75 -6.75 11.35
N ALA A 483 -39.02 -6.91 12.45
CA ALA A 483 -38.17 -8.07 12.71
C ALA A 483 -38.46 -8.64 14.12
N PRO A 484 -39.65 -9.21 14.33
CA PRO A 484 -40.22 -9.41 15.67
C PRO A 484 -39.56 -10.51 16.51
N SER A 485 -38.71 -11.37 15.92
CA SER A 485 -37.97 -12.41 16.65
C SER A 485 -36.53 -12.03 16.99
N PHE A 486 -36.12 -10.78 16.75
CA PHE A 486 -34.85 -10.27 17.26
C PHE A 486 -35.03 -9.74 18.69
N ASP A 487 -34.41 -10.40 19.67
CA ASP A 487 -34.18 -9.79 20.98
C ASP A 487 -33.02 -8.79 20.85
N ILE A 488 -33.28 -7.52 21.13
CA ILE A 488 -32.26 -6.46 21.05
C ILE A 488 -31.09 -6.72 22.01
N THR A 489 -31.29 -7.51 23.05
CA THR A 489 -30.25 -7.85 24.04
C THR A 489 -29.26 -8.89 23.53
N GLU A 490 -29.58 -9.63 22.47
CA GLU A 490 -28.70 -10.66 21.88
C GLU A 490 -27.85 -10.15 20.71
N ILE A 491 -28.01 -8.88 20.30
CA ILE A 491 -27.21 -8.26 19.23
C ILE A 491 -25.85 -7.81 19.80
N ALA A 492 -24.88 -8.74 19.81
CA ALA A 492 -23.50 -8.47 20.24
C ALA A 492 -22.61 -7.89 19.12
N ASP A 493 -23.00 -8.04 17.85
CA ASP A 493 -22.30 -7.50 16.69
C ASP A 493 -23.09 -6.32 16.07
N PRO A 494 -22.54 -5.10 16.04
CA PRO A 494 -23.21 -3.91 15.51
C PRO A 494 -23.52 -3.97 14.00
N LYS A 495 -23.11 -5.03 13.28
CA LYS A 495 -23.44 -5.23 11.87
C LYS A 495 -24.72 -6.04 11.60
N ALA A 496 -25.39 -6.56 12.63
CA ALA A 496 -26.41 -7.59 12.44
C ALA A 496 -27.79 -7.09 11.96
N LEU A 497 -28.23 -5.87 12.29
CA LEU A 497 -29.46 -5.27 11.74
C LEU A 497 -29.55 -3.78 12.09
N ILE A 498 -29.71 -2.89 11.10
CA ILE A 498 -29.94 -1.45 11.33
C ILE A 498 -31.38 -1.13 10.92
N THR A 499 -32.32 -1.09 11.88
CA THR A 499 -33.62 -0.44 11.64
C THR A 499 -33.46 1.07 11.79
N LYS A 500 -34.33 1.88 11.16
CA LYS A 500 -34.32 3.34 11.36
C LYS A 500 -34.55 3.69 12.83
N GLU A 501 -35.47 3.03 13.54
CA GLU A 501 -35.62 3.21 14.99
C GLU A 501 -34.42 2.73 15.80
N TYR A 502 -33.71 1.66 15.43
CA TYR A 502 -32.46 1.26 16.11
C TYR A 502 -31.34 2.27 15.83
N LEU A 503 -31.29 2.82 14.62
CA LEU A 503 -30.40 3.93 14.30
C LEU A 503 -30.80 5.16 15.14
N GLU A 504 -32.07 5.52 15.22
CA GLU A 504 -32.53 6.70 15.97
C GLU A 504 -32.46 6.53 17.51
N ALA A 505 -32.57 5.29 18.02
CA ALA A 505 -32.52 4.98 19.46
C ALA A 505 -31.14 4.55 19.96
N ASN A 506 -30.30 3.93 19.11
CA ASN A 506 -28.98 3.40 19.47
C ASN A 506 -27.81 4.07 18.71
N VAL A 507 -28.07 5.02 17.82
CA VAL A 507 -27.08 6.07 17.49
C VAL A 507 -27.07 7.07 18.64
N LEU A 508 -26.49 6.61 19.76
CA LEU A 508 -25.67 7.43 20.65
C LEU A 508 -24.31 7.76 19.99
N SER A 509 -24.23 7.70 18.66
CA SER A 509 -23.10 8.08 17.83
C SER A 509 -23.57 9.01 16.72
N ALA A 510 -24.45 9.94 17.06
CA ALA A 510 -24.73 11.04 16.17
C ALA A 510 -23.43 11.84 16.13
N SER A 511 -22.62 11.48 15.14
CA SER A 511 -21.34 12.07 14.85
C SER A 511 -21.62 13.27 13.96
N GLY A 512 -20.97 14.38 14.29
CA GLY A 512 -21.29 15.68 13.72
C GLY A 512 -22.01 16.58 14.71
N LEU A 513 -22.60 17.63 14.18
CA LEU A 513 -23.15 18.74 14.95
C LEU A 513 -24.68 18.76 14.81
N ARG A 514 -25.39 18.98 15.92
CA ARG A 514 -26.80 19.39 15.90
C ARG A 514 -26.89 20.91 16.05
N ALA A 515 -27.74 21.52 15.23
CA ALA A 515 -28.25 22.84 15.51
C ALA A 515 -29.11 22.78 16.78
N ILE A 516 -28.82 23.63 17.77
CA ILE A 516 -29.58 23.77 19.01
C ILE A 516 -29.86 25.25 19.23
N ASP A 517 -31.09 25.56 19.64
CA ASP A 517 -31.44 26.86 20.20
C ASP A 517 -31.75 26.69 21.70
N GLU A 518 -30.88 27.24 22.55
CA GLU A 518 -31.01 27.22 24.01
C GLU A 518 -31.43 28.62 24.55
N GLY A 519 -32.07 29.44 23.71
CA GLY A 519 -32.61 30.76 24.07
C GLY A 519 -31.72 31.94 23.67
N ASN A 520 -30.53 31.68 23.12
CA ASN A 520 -29.61 32.68 22.59
C ASN A 520 -29.53 32.65 21.05
N GLY A 521 -30.39 31.90 20.36
CA GLY A 521 -30.31 31.66 18.92
C GLY A 521 -29.65 30.32 18.60
N ILE A 522 -29.53 30.03 17.30
CA ILE A 522 -29.06 28.72 16.82
C ILE A 522 -27.52 28.64 16.89
N GLY A 523 -27.00 27.64 17.59
CA GLY A 523 -25.59 27.22 17.56
C GLY A 523 -25.45 25.72 17.26
N TRP A 524 -24.21 25.25 17.06
CA TRP A 524 -23.92 23.87 16.66
C TRP A 524 -23.11 23.14 17.74
N ARG A 525 -23.66 22.06 18.30
CA ARG A 525 -22.98 21.23 19.32
C ARG A 525 -22.90 19.78 18.89
N LEU A 526 -21.86 19.06 19.31
CA LEU A 526 -21.78 17.61 19.13
C LEU A 526 -23.06 16.92 19.62
N ILE A 527 -23.58 15.98 18.82
CA ILE A 527 -24.78 15.25 19.18
C ILE A 527 -24.44 14.20 20.27
N GLY A 528 -25.42 13.85 21.11
CA GLY A 528 -25.24 12.89 22.21
C GLY A 528 -24.57 13.46 23.47
N ARG A 529 -24.37 14.78 23.55
CA ARG A 529 -23.83 15.45 24.74
C ARG A 529 -24.91 15.68 25.80
N ILE A 530 -24.57 15.46 27.08
CA ILE A 530 -25.43 15.71 28.25
C ILE A 530 -25.60 17.23 28.40
N PRO A 531 -26.82 17.80 28.19
CA PRO A 531 -27.02 19.26 28.19
C PRO A 531 -26.58 19.93 29.49
N ASN A 532 -26.80 19.29 30.64
CA ASN A 532 -26.48 19.84 31.97
C ASN A 532 -24.97 20.05 32.24
N ASN A 533 -24.09 19.51 31.39
CA ASN A 533 -22.64 19.70 31.51
C ASN A 533 -22.15 20.94 30.77
N TYR A 534 -23.01 21.63 30.02
CA TYR A 534 -22.65 22.79 29.20
C TYR A 534 -23.53 23.99 29.55
N ASN A 535 -23.00 25.18 29.32
CA ASN A 535 -23.83 26.38 29.31
C ASN A 535 -24.66 26.45 28.02
N ASN A 536 -25.69 27.30 28.01
CA ASN A 536 -26.47 27.56 26.80
C ASN A 536 -25.54 27.96 25.66
N ILE A 537 -25.66 27.28 24.52
CA ILE A 537 -24.85 27.58 23.33
C ILE A 537 -25.14 29.01 22.84
N GLY A 538 -24.08 29.71 22.41
CA GLY A 538 -24.21 31.05 21.83
C GLY A 538 -24.73 31.01 20.39
N LYS A 539 -25.22 32.16 19.89
CA LYS A 539 -25.64 32.28 18.50
C LYS A 539 -24.47 32.04 17.56
N ASP A 540 -24.65 31.23 16.52
CA ASP A 540 -23.62 30.91 15.53
C ASP A 540 -22.34 30.27 16.15
N ALA A 541 -22.41 29.81 17.40
CA ALA A 541 -21.29 29.17 18.08
C ALA A 541 -21.11 27.72 17.64
N VAL A 542 -19.88 27.20 17.75
CA VAL A 542 -19.53 25.81 17.43
C VAL A 542 -18.85 25.14 18.62
N ASP A 543 -19.49 24.11 19.16
CA ASP A 543 -19.07 23.40 20.35
C ASP A 543 -18.74 21.93 20.05
N PHE A 544 -17.45 21.68 19.87
CA PHE A 544 -16.83 20.36 19.78
C PHE A 544 -16.29 19.85 21.13
N SER A 545 -16.63 20.52 22.24
CA SER A 545 -16.05 20.17 23.52
C SER A 545 -16.69 18.94 24.19
N THR A 546 -15.99 18.35 25.14
CA THR A 546 -16.44 17.23 25.98
C THR A 546 -16.33 17.60 27.46
N GLY A 547 -17.45 17.63 28.17
CA GLY A 547 -17.53 17.82 29.61
C GLY A 547 -17.98 16.56 30.35
N THR A 548 -17.21 16.13 31.34
CA THR A 548 -17.54 15.00 32.23
C THR A 548 -18.04 15.45 33.62
N SER A 549 -18.09 16.76 33.88
CA SER A 549 -18.51 17.34 35.17
C SER A 549 -19.36 18.61 35.00
N ILE A 550 -20.00 19.04 36.09
CA ILE A 550 -20.92 20.19 36.22
C ILE A 550 -20.19 21.56 36.12
N ALA A 551 -18.97 21.59 35.59
CA ALA A 551 -18.27 22.86 35.36
C ALA A 551 -18.83 23.54 34.10
N PRO A 552 -18.96 24.88 34.08
CA PRO A 552 -19.39 25.59 32.88
C PRO A 552 -18.40 25.26 31.75
N SER A 553 -18.88 24.56 30.73
CA SER A 553 -18.10 24.15 29.57
C SER A 553 -18.90 24.40 28.28
N GLY A 554 -18.19 24.43 27.15
CA GLY A 554 -18.77 24.66 25.84
C GLY A 554 -18.57 26.07 25.28
N ALA A 555 -19.15 26.28 24.09
CA ALA A 555 -19.11 27.54 23.34
C ALA A 555 -20.38 28.36 23.63
N SER A 556 -20.38 29.13 24.72
CA SER A 556 -21.56 29.88 25.18
C SER A 556 -21.61 31.34 24.72
N GLY A 557 -20.50 31.90 24.22
CA GLY A 557 -20.48 33.23 23.60
C GLY A 557 -20.96 33.19 22.14
N ASP A 558 -21.49 34.28 21.61
CA ASP A 558 -21.90 34.34 20.21
C ASP A 558 -20.68 34.22 19.29
N ASN A 559 -20.80 33.51 18.17
CA ASN A 559 -19.72 33.24 17.22
C ASN A 559 -18.48 32.58 17.87
N SER A 560 -18.64 31.96 19.04
CA SER A 560 -17.53 31.32 19.75
C SER A 560 -17.25 29.90 19.25
N PHE A 561 -16.03 29.44 19.47
CA PHE A 561 -15.58 28.09 19.13
C PHE A 561 -14.97 27.43 20.37
N SER A 562 -15.36 26.18 20.66
CA SER A 562 -14.77 25.38 21.75
C SER A 562 -14.53 23.96 21.28
N MET A 563 -13.31 23.44 21.43
CA MET A 563 -12.96 22.08 21.01
C MET A 563 -11.95 21.40 21.96
N GLY A 564 -12.23 20.17 22.37
CA GLY A 564 -11.43 19.42 23.35
C GLY A 564 -12.18 19.23 24.67
N SER A 565 -11.52 19.06 25.81
CA SER A 565 -12.19 18.61 27.04
C SER A 565 -12.25 19.69 28.11
N LEU A 566 -13.44 19.90 28.71
CA LEU A 566 -13.67 20.86 29.80
C LEU A 566 -13.31 22.32 29.44
N ASN A 567 -13.37 22.68 28.16
CA ASN A 567 -13.08 24.03 27.72
C ASN A 567 -14.29 24.94 27.87
N TYR A 568 -14.05 26.23 28.11
CA TYR A 568 -15.07 27.23 28.36
C TYR A 568 -14.85 28.49 27.51
N SER A 569 -15.58 28.61 26.40
CA SER A 569 -15.55 29.77 25.49
C SER A 569 -16.80 30.63 25.69
N SER A 570 -16.78 31.56 26.64
CA SER A 570 -17.95 32.38 26.98
C SER A 570 -17.94 33.78 26.39
N GLY A 571 -16.80 34.27 25.91
CA GLY A 571 -16.73 35.56 25.22
C GLY A 571 -17.30 35.49 23.80
N ASN A 572 -17.83 36.60 23.28
CA ASN A 572 -18.24 36.65 21.88
C ASN A 572 -16.99 36.59 20.97
N TYR A 573 -17.07 35.85 19.86
CA TYR A 573 -15.93 35.58 18.97
C TYR A 573 -14.73 34.92 19.69
N SER A 574 -14.95 34.28 20.83
CA SER A 574 -13.88 33.62 21.58
C SER A 574 -13.55 32.25 20.99
N PHE A 575 -12.31 31.81 21.17
CA PHE A 575 -11.82 30.53 20.68
C PHE A 575 -11.12 29.78 21.81
N SER A 576 -11.54 28.54 22.09
CA SER A 576 -10.79 27.64 22.98
C SER A 576 -10.52 26.27 22.35
N PHE A 577 -9.29 25.79 22.48
CA PHE A 577 -8.87 24.48 21.98
C PHE A 577 -7.92 23.77 22.95
N GLY A 578 -8.21 22.52 23.30
CA GLY A 578 -7.35 21.69 24.16
C GLY A 578 -8.05 21.15 25.41
N PHE A 579 -7.44 21.20 26.59
CA PHE A 579 -8.05 20.71 27.83
C PHE A 579 -8.06 21.78 28.92
N GLN A 580 -9.25 22.02 29.48
CA GLN A 580 -9.52 22.99 30.53
C GLN A 580 -9.06 24.42 30.19
N CYS A 581 -9.20 24.79 28.92
CA CYS A 581 -8.98 26.15 28.44
C CYS A 581 -10.18 27.06 28.76
N SER A 582 -9.93 28.33 29.02
CA SER A 582 -10.97 29.32 29.35
C SER A 582 -10.78 30.59 28.54
N ALA A 583 -11.69 30.89 27.62
CA ALA A 583 -11.72 32.09 26.77
C ALA A 583 -12.99 32.89 27.09
N THR A 584 -12.94 33.72 28.15
CA THR A 584 -14.17 34.20 28.80
C THR A 584 -14.65 35.58 28.38
N ASN A 585 -13.78 36.38 27.75
CA ASN A 585 -14.09 37.73 27.28
C ASN A 585 -14.05 37.81 25.75
N ASP A 586 -14.63 38.87 25.19
CA ASP A 586 -14.79 39.00 23.73
C ASP A 586 -13.44 38.96 23.00
N TYR A 587 -13.41 38.27 21.86
CA TYR A 587 -12.23 38.06 21.01
C TYR A 587 -11.03 37.38 21.71
N SER A 588 -11.25 36.70 22.84
CA SER A 588 -10.19 35.97 23.54
C SER A 588 -9.85 34.63 22.87
N LEU A 589 -8.57 34.24 22.90
CA LEU A 589 -8.08 32.98 22.36
C LEU A 589 -7.35 32.19 23.45
N ALA A 590 -7.81 30.98 23.76
CA ALA A 590 -7.16 30.05 24.68
C ALA A 590 -6.81 28.74 23.98
N PHE A 591 -5.53 28.35 23.92
CA PHE A 591 -5.10 27.13 23.22
C PHE A 591 -4.09 26.35 24.06
N GLY A 592 -4.34 25.06 24.33
CA GLY A 592 -3.40 24.17 25.03
C GLY A 592 -3.99 23.47 26.25
N LEU A 593 -3.27 23.48 27.38
CA LEU A 593 -3.68 22.82 28.62
C LEU A 593 -3.79 23.88 29.73
N TYR A 594 -4.96 24.05 30.36
CA TYR A 594 -5.17 25.06 31.39
C TYR A 594 -4.86 26.50 30.94
N ALA A 595 -4.97 26.80 29.64
CA ALA A 595 -4.75 28.14 29.10
C ALA A 595 -5.96 29.04 29.38
N ASN A 596 -5.76 30.14 30.10
CA ASN A 596 -6.80 31.09 30.48
C ASN A 596 -6.59 32.43 29.78
N ALA A 597 -7.47 32.79 28.86
CA ALA A 597 -7.56 34.08 28.19
C ALA A 597 -8.80 34.82 28.71
N THR A 598 -8.64 35.58 29.79
CA THR A 598 -9.74 36.22 30.52
C THR A 598 -9.79 37.72 30.29
N GLY A 599 -8.89 38.33 29.52
CA GLY A 599 -9.02 39.70 29.05
C GLY A 599 -9.75 39.81 27.72
N THR A 600 -10.33 40.98 27.40
CA THR A 600 -10.88 41.26 26.05
C THR A 600 -9.73 41.30 25.04
N ASN A 601 -9.86 40.68 23.87
CA ASN A 601 -8.78 40.54 22.88
C ASN A 601 -7.50 39.87 23.43
N SER A 602 -7.60 39.07 24.49
CA SER A 602 -6.43 38.40 25.08
C SER A 602 -6.07 37.08 24.38
N ILE A 603 -4.79 36.70 24.41
CA ILE A 603 -4.27 35.47 23.80
C ILE A 603 -3.51 34.67 24.86
N SER A 604 -3.91 33.42 25.08
CA SER A 604 -3.25 32.48 25.99
C SER A 604 -2.97 31.17 25.25
N ILE A 605 -1.69 30.84 25.00
CA ILE A 605 -1.31 29.63 24.25
C ILE A 605 -0.23 28.85 24.98
N GLY A 606 -0.48 27.59 25.34
CA GLY A 606 0.46 26.69 25.98
C GLY A 606 -0.09 26.01 27.23
N TYR A 607 0.75 25.81 28.25
CA TYR A 607 0.40 25.10 29.48
C TYR A 607 0.29 26.07 30.66
N ASN A 608 -0.85 26.08 31.36
CA ASN A 608 -1.09 26.84 32.58
C ASN A 608 -0.81 28.35 32.45
N ASN A 609 -1.12 28.94 31.30
CA ASN A 609 -0.92 30.36 31.05
C ASN A 609 -2.14 31.21 31.42
N ARG A 610 -1.92 32.47 31.77
CA ARG A 610 -2.98 33.39 32.19
C ARG A 610 -2.82 34.77 31.57
N ALA A 611 -3.62 35.06 30.54
CA ALA A 611 -3.74 36.37 29.91
C ALA A 611 -4.97 37.11 30.48
N ASN A 612 -4.80 37.80 31.62
CA ASN A 612 -5.88 38.49 32.33
C ASN A 612 -6.20 39.89 31.80
N GLY A 613 -5.19 40.58 31.28
CA GLY A 613 -5.35 41.95 30.81
C GLY A 613 -6.04 42.04 29.45
N SER A 614 -6.70 43.16 29.17
CA SER A 614 -7.22 43.40 27.81
C SER A 614 -6.05 43.57 26.83
N TYR A 615 -6.15 43.00 25.63
CA TYR A 615 -5.06 42.96 24.64
C TYR A 615 -3.77 42.29 25.16
N SER A 616 -3.85 41.48 26.22
CA SER A 616 -2.69 40.80 26.79
C SER A 616 -2.35 39.51 26.06
N VAL A 617 -1.09 39.08 26.13
CA VAL A 617 -0.57 37.89 25.47
C VAL A 617 0.24 37.06 26.47
N ALA A 618 -0.15 35.80 26.70
CA ALA A 618 0.57 34.84 27.54
C ALA A 618 0.90 33.57 26.72
N LEU A 619 2.19 33.31 26.46
CA LEU A 619 2.63 32.21 25.58
C LEU A 619 3.70 31.34 26.27
N GLY A 620 3.54 30.02 26.28
CA GLY A 620 4.55 29.09 26.81
C GLY A 620 4.08 28.23 27.99
N TYR A 621 4.86 28.17 29.08
CA TYR A 621 4.57 27.37 30.27
C TYR A 621 4.50 28.26 31.51
N ASN A 622 3.36 28.24 32.21
CA ASN A 622 3.18 28.92 33.50
C ASN A 622 3.41 30.45 33.44
N THR A 623 2.98 31.09 32.35
CA THR A 623 3.18 32.54 32.14
C THR A 623 1.94 33.36 32.53
N GLU A 624 2.13 34.58 33.02
CA GLU A 624 1.05 35.48 33.44
C GLU A 624 1.18 36.89 32.83
N ALA A 625 0.19 37.31 32.04
CA ALA A 625 0.05 38.66 31.52
C ALA A 625 -1.16 39.34 32.19
N ASN A 626 -0.90 40.08 33.26
CA ASN A 626 -1.91 40.49 34.24
C ASN A 626 -2.63 41.81 33.93
N GLN A 627 -2.02 42.69 33.12
CA GLN A 627 -2.53 44.04 32.84
C GLN A 627 -2.79 44.30 31.35
N THR A 628 -3.45 45.41 31.03
CA THR A 628 -3.75 45.80 29.65
C THR A 628 -2.47 45.96 28.81
N TYR A 629 -2.44 45.37 27.62
CA TYR A 629 -1.27 45.28 26.72
C TYR A 629 -0.04 44.57 27.32
N ALA A 630 -0.18 43.83 28.43
CA ALA A 630 0.89 43.03 29.00
C ALA A 630 1.25 41.85 28.08
N VAL A 631 2.55 41.55 27.96
CA VAL A 631 3.05 40.40 27.19
C VAL A 631 3.96 39.56 28.07
N ALA A 632 3.61 38.29 28.28
CA ALA A 632 4.42 37.31 28.99
C ALA A 632 4.70 36.12 28.05
N MET A 633 5.96 35.81 27.78
CA MET A 633 6.32 34.70 26.88
C MET A 633 7.50 33.87 27.40
N GLY A 634 7.36 32.56 27.44
CA GLY A 634 8.41 31.61 27.80
C GLY A 634 8.02 30.72 28.97
N GLU A 635 8.87 30.61 29.99
CA GLU A 635 8.69 29.71 31.14
C GLU A 635 8.63 30.53 32.43
N SER A 636 7.54 30.42 33.18
CA SER A 636 7.35 31.08 34.48
C SER A 636 7.54 32.61 34.46
N THR A 637 7.20 33.27 33.35
CA THR A 637 7.33 34.73 33.18
C THR A 637 6.08 35.48 33.62
N VAL A 638 6.24 36.64 34.27
CA VAL A 638 5.13 37.47 34.77
C VAL A 638 5.25 38.91 34.27
N SER A 639 4.27 39.35 33.48
CA SER A 639 4.10 40.75 33.06
C SER A 639 2.89 41.34 33.80
N SER A 640 3.14 42.22 34.78
CA SER A 640 2.13 42.78 35.68
C SER A 640 2.04 44.31 35.67
N GLY A 641 2.81 44.98 34.80
CA GLY A 641 2.64 46.41 34.48
C GLY A 641 1.77 46.63 33.25
N ILE A 642 1.12 47.78 33.15
CA ILE A 642 0.39 48.17 31.93
C ILE A 642 1.40 48.32 30.78
N SER A 643 1.12 47.71 29.63
CA SER A 643 2.05 47.70 28.47
C SER A 643 3.45 47.17 28.79
N SER A 644 3.59 46.32 29.81
CA SER A 644 4.89 45.69 30.12
C SER A 644 5.12 44.42 29.30
N VAL A 645 6.39 44.02 29.17
CA VAL A 645 6.81 42.85 28.41
C VAL A 645 7.79 42.04 29.23
N ALA A 646 7.49 40.76 29.50
CA ALA A 646 8.38 39.78 30.12
C ALA A 646 8.60 38.61 29.16
N MET A 647 9.85 38.30 28.82
CA MET A 647 10.20 37.23 27.87
C MET A 647 11.39 36.38 28.34
N GLY A 648 11.31 35.06 28.23
CA GLY A 648 12.38 34.11 28.58
C GLY A 648 12.01 33.17 29.72
N ALA A 649 12.88 33.00 30.71
CA ALA A 649 12.65 32.11 31.85
C ALA A 649 12.67 32.91 33.16
N GLU A 650 11.67 32.69 34.03
CA GLU A 650 11.57 33.32 35.36
C GLU A 650 11.68 34.85 35.38
N THR A 651 11.30 35.53 34.29
CA THR A 651 11.38 36.99 34.18
C THR A 651 10.12 37.70 34.67
N THR A 652 10.26 38.84 35.33
CA THR A 652 9.15 39.66 35.83
C THR A 652 9.25 41.10 35.34
N ALA A 653 8.21 41.61 34.68
CA ALA A 653 8.06 43.01 34.27
C ALA A 653 6.84 43.64 34.96
N SER A 654 7.06 44.26 36.13
CA SER A 654 5.99 44.78 37.00
C SER A 654 5.79 46.29 36.95
N GLY A 655 6.75 47.04 36.42
CA GLY A 655 6.58 48.49 36.17
C GLY A 655 5.73 48.78 34.93
N ASN A 656 5.01 49.90 34.89
CA ASN A 656 4.25 50.28 33.69
C ASN A 656 5.19 50.61 32.53
N GLY A 657 4.97 50.01 31.35
CA GLY A 657 5.85 50.15 30.19
C GLY A 657 7.23 49.49 30.37
N SER A 658 7.41 48.64 31.38
CA SER A 658 8.69 47.97 31.65
C SER A 658 8.95 46.80 30.69
N PHE A 659 10.22 46.46 30.47
CA PHE A 659 10.65 45.39 29.57
C PHE A 659 11.69 44.50 30.26
N ALA A 660 11.38 43.23 30.47
CA ALA A 660 12.30 42.22 31.01
C ALA A 660 12.52 41.09 29.99
N MET A 661 13.77 40.78 29.64
CA MET A 661 14.07 39.69 28.69
C MET A 661 15.33 38.90 29.06
N GLY A 662 15.22 37.58 29.13
CA GLY A 662 16.33 36.65 29.43
C GLY A 662 15.98 35.66 30.55
N ASP A 663 16.87 35.51 31.54
CA ASP A 663 16.74 34.53 32.62
C ASP A 663 16.75 35.24 34.00
N SER A 664 15.71 35.01 34.81
CA SER A 664 15.55 35.57 36.17
C SER A 664 15.70 37.10 36.28
N ASN A 665 15.22 37.86 35.29
CA ASN A 665 15.29 39.33 35.29
C ASN A 665 14.06 39.99 35.91
N ILE A 666 14.23 41.14 36.57
CA ILE A 666 13.15 41.90 37.21
C ILE A 666 13.18 43.37 36.73
N ALA A 667 12.17 43.80 35.99
CA ALA A 667 11.95 45.20 35.63
C ALA A 667 10.76 45.76 36.43
N SER A 668 11.01 46.40 37.56
CA SER A 668 9.97 46.88 38.50
C SER A 668 9.75 48.40 38.49
N GLY A 669 10.70 49.17 37.98
CA GLY A 669 10.52 50.61 37.73
C GLY A 669 9.62 50.88 36.52
N ASN A 670 8.92 52.01 36.51
CA ASN A 670 8.12 52.43 35.34
C ASN A 670 9.04 52.73 34.16
N THR A 671 8.70 52.21 32.97
CA THR A 671 9.51 52.34 31.74
C THR A 671 10.95 51.83 31.94
N SER A 672 11.17 50.89 32.89
CA SER A 672 12.49 50.30 33.11
C SER A 672 12.75 49.11 32.18
N VAL A 673 14.02 48.80 31.96
CA VAL A 673 14.46 47.74 31.05
C VAL A 673 15.48 46.85 31.75
N ALA A 674 15.21 45.54 31.85
CA ALA A 674 16.10 44.53 32.43
C ALA A 674 16.41 43.42 31.41
N LEU A 675 17.68 43.29 31.01
CA LEU A 675 18.10 42.39 29.93
C LEU A 675 19.28 41.50 30.34
N GLY A 676 19.18 40.19 30.10
CA GLY A 676 20.30 39.24 30.31
C GLY A 676 20.00 38.19 31.37
N ILE A 677 20.85 38.06 32.40
CA ILE A 677 20.72 37.01 33.43
C ILE A 677 20.81 37.65 34.82
N ILE A 678 19.79 37.43 35.67
CA ILE A 678 19.77 37.90 37.07
C ILE A 678 19.95 39.44 37.14
N THR A 679 19.27 40.19 36.26
CA THR A 679 19.32 41.66 36.27
C THR A 679 18.07 42.26 36.92
N GLN A 680 18.22 43.40 37.59
CA GLN A 680 17.13 44.11 38.25
C GLN A 680 17.16 45.61 37.93
N ALA A 681 16.09 46.11 37.31
CA ALA A 681 15.87 47.51 36.98
C ALA A 681 14.68 48.06 37.80
N SER A 682 14.96 48.51 39.02
CA SER A 682 13.96 48.96 40.01
C SER A 682 13.69 50.47 39.98
N GLY A 683 14.59 51.27 39.39
CA GLY A 683 14.36 52.71 39.22
C GLY A 683 13.45 53.02 38.03
N ASP A 684 12.62 54.06 38.13
CA ASP A 684 11.85 54.55 36.98
C ASP A 684 12.81 55.02 35.87
N TYR A 685 12.49 54.70 34.61
CA TYR A 685 13.33 54.94 33.42
C TYR A 685 14.73 54.30 33.47
N SER A 686 14.93 53.29 34.32
CA SER A 686 16.24 52.65 34.48
C SER A 686 16.53 51.57 33.43
N LEU A 687 17.81 51.32 33.15
CA LEU A 687 18.28 50.26 32.26
C LEU A 687 19.31 49.37 32.98
N ALA A 688 19.02 48.09 33.16
CA ALA A 688 19.95 47.07 33.64
C ALA A 688 20.20 46.05 32.52
N MET A 689 21.46 45.88 32.08
CA MET A 689 21.79 44.95 31.01
C MET A 689 23.08 44.17 31.29
N GLY A 690 23.03 42.84 31.15
CA GLY A 690 24.18 41.93 31.27
C GLY A 690 23.93 40.79 32.25
N ASN A 691 24.88 40.51 33.13
CA ASN A 691 24.76 39.43 34.11
C ASN A 691 24.99 39.96 35.53
N ASN A 692 24.01 39.73 36.42
CA ASN A 692 24.00 40.20 37.80
C ASN A 692 24.15 41.73 37.92
N VAL A 693 23.24 42.48 37.28
CA VAL A 693 23.24 43.95 37.25
C VAL A 693 22.06 44.48 38.04
N GLN A 694 22.30 45.42 38.96
CA GLN A 694 21.30 46.01 39.84
C GLN A 694 21.26 47.53 39.61
N VAL A 695 20.10 48.06 39.21
CA VAL A 695 19.88 49.49 39.00
C VAL A 695 18.64 49.94 39.77
N SER A 696 18.84 50.70 40.85
CA SER A 696 17.78 51.06 41.80
C SER A 696 17.29 52.51 41.68
N SER A 697 18.01 53.36 40.95
CA SER A 697 17.76 54.81 40.93
C SER A 697 17.12 55.33 39.64
N PHE A 698 16.49 56.50 39.74
CA PHE A 698 15.75 57.16 38.66
C PHE A 698 16.65 57.47 37.46
N ALA A 699 16.22 57.08 36.26
CA ALA A 699 16.91 57.29 34.98
C ALA A 699 18.39 56.84 34.98
N ALA A 700 18.73 55.85 35.79
CA ALA A 700 20.07 55.29 35.89
C ALA A 700 20.26 54.11 34.91
N SER A 701 21.49 53.88 34.45
CA SER A 701 21.81 52.83 33.48
C SER A 701 23.02 52.00 33.93
N ALA A 702 23.00 50.69 33.75
CA ALA A 702 24.17 49.84 33.97
C ALA A 702 24.29 48.73 32.91
N LEU A 703 25.48 48.58 32.33
CA LEU A 703 25.77 47.62 31.25
C LEU A 703 27.05 46.81 31.54
N GLY A 704 26.93 45.52 31.83
CA GLY A 704 28.08 44.65 32.07
C GLY A 704 27.88 43.50 33.07
N TYR A 705 28.89 43.23 33.90
CA TYR A 705 28.93 42.09 34.83
C TYR A 705 29.06 42.54 36.29
N ASN A 706 28.20 42.06 37.18
CA ASN A 706 28.23 42.41 38.61
C ASN A 706 28.22 43.93 38.84
N LEU A 707 27.33 44.68 38.20
CA LEU A 707 27.26 46.13 38.35
C LEU A 707 26.15 46.55 39.33
N ILE A 708 26.40 47.62 40.08
CA ILE A 708 25.43 48.26 40.96
C ILE A 708 25.37 49.74 40.60
N ASN A 709 24.18 50.26 40.31
CA ASN A 709 23.95 51.68 40.08
C ASN A 709 22.75 52.17 40.90
N ASP A 710 23.05 52.88 41.99
CA ASP A 710 22.09 53.53 42.87
C ASP A 710 22.16 55.06 42.77
N ASP A 711 22.81 55.60 41.74
CA ASP A 711 22.92 57.03 41.50
C ASP A 711 21.96 57.48 40.39
N SER A 712 21.04 58.41 40.69
CA SER A 712 20.10 58.93 39.69
C SER A 712 20.84 59.60 38.52
N TYR A 713 20.36 59.35 37.29
CA TYR A 713 20.96 59.82 36.04
C TYR A 713 22.37 59.29 35.72
N ALA A 714 22.91 58.36 36.51
CA ALA A 714 24.25 57.84 36.27
C ALA A 714 24.26 56.70 35.26
N THR A 715 25.36 56.57 34.53
CA THR A 715 25.65 55.39 33.69
C THR A 715 26.88 54.66 34.22
N VAL A 716 26.75 53.35 34.45
CA VAL A 716 27.82 52.48 34.92
C VAL A 716 28.10 51.41 33.86
N VAL A 717 29.37 51.20 33.50
CA VAL A 717 29.77 50.16 32.54
C VAL A 717 30.93 49.32 33.06
N GLY A 718 31.14 48.13 32.51
CA GLY A 718 32.31 47.29 32.81
C GLY A 718 32.00 46.16 33.80
N GLN A 719 32.85 45.99 34.82
CA GLN A 719 32.69 44.92 35.82
C GLN A 719 32.99 45.36 37.25
N ASN A 720 32.22 44.84 38.21
CA ASN A 720 32.43 45.00 39.65
C ASN A 720 32.79 46.46 40.05
N ASN A 721 31.96 47.44 39.66
CA ASN A 721 32.19 48.87 39.99
C ASN A 721 32.18 49.13 41.50
N ASP A 722 32.98 50.08 41.99
CA ASP A 722 32.85 50.54 43.37
C ASP A 722 31.70 51.55 43.46
N ASN A 723 30.68 51.21 44.24
CA ASN A 723 29.50 52.03 44.44
C ASN A 723 29.36 52.52 45.90
N THR A 724 30.39 52.31 46.73
CA THR A 724 30.35 52.68 48.16
C THR A 724 30.71 54.14 48.42
N THR A 725 31.23 54.84 47.41
CA THR A 725 31.94 56.12 47.59
C THR A 725 31.21 57.34 47.03
N THR A 726 30.07 57.20 46.33
CA THR A 726 29.48 58.34 45.59
C THR A 726 27.96 58.38 45.64
N SER A 727 27.38 59.44 46.19
CA SER A 727 25.96 59.83 45.97
C SER A 727 25.81 60.85 44.83
N SER A 728 26.77 60.88 43.90
CA SER A 728 26.96 62.01 42.96
C SER A 728 27.69 61.65 41.67
N ALA A 729 27.83 60.38 41.30
CA ALA A 729 28.41 60.04 40.01
C ALA A 729 27.40 60.30 38.87
N LEU A 730 27.92 60.61 37.68
CA LEU A 730 27.18 60.65 36.41
C LEU A 730 27.66 59.56 35.45
N PHE A 731 28.93 59.20 35.51
CA PHE A 731 29.49 58.14 34.69
C PHE A 731 30.57 57.38 35.48
N GLN A 732 30.52 56.06 35.46
CA GLN A 732 31.52 55.19 36.08
C GLN A 732 31.92 54.06 35.13
N VAL A 733 33.20 53.74 35.10
CA VAL A 733 33.73 52.54 34.43
C VAL A 733 34.31 51.61 35.49
N GLY A 734 33.57 50.55 35.82
CA GLY A 734 33.99 49.51 36.76
C GLY A 734 35.07 48.61 36.17
N ASN A 735 36.14 48.36 36.92
CA ASN A 735 37.23 47.45 36.55
C ASN A 735 37.61 46.49 37.69
N GLY A 736 36.75 46.32 38.69
CA GLY A 736 36.99 45.42 39.79
C GLY A 736 37.06 43.96 39.32
N VAL A 737 37.82 43.14 40.04
CA VAL A 737 38.06 41.73 39.67
C VAL A 737 37.12 40.75 40.38
N SER A 738 36.41 41.19 41.43
CA SER A 738 35.43 40.37 42.15
C SER A 738 34.45 41.24 42.94
N THR A 739 33.39 40.63 43.46
CA THR A 739 32.43 41.29 44.36
C THR A 739 33.06 41.79 45.66
N ALA A 740 34.17 41.20 46.10
CA ALA A 740 34.95 41.64 47.26
C ALA A 740 35.96 42.75 46.92
N ASN A 741 36.37 42.86 45.65
CA ASN A 741 37.37 43.82 45.17
C ASN A 741 36.78 44.68 44.07
N ARG A 742 35.81 45.52 44.44
CA ARG A 742 35.17 46.48 43.54
C ARG A 742 36.05 47.72 43.35
N THR A 743 36.23 48.16 42.11
CA THR A 743 37.03 49.35 41.78
C THR A 743 36.49 50.05 40.52
N ASN A 744 36.79 51.34 40.38
CA ASN A 744 36.46 52.14 39.21
C ASN A 744 37.74 52.63 38.51
N ALA A 745 37.83 52.43 37.20
CA ALA A 745 38.92 52.96 36.38
C ALA A 745 38.77 54.48 36.17
N PHE A 746 37.53 54.94 35.97
CA PHE A 746 37.21 56.32 35.66
C PHE A 746 35.83 56.68 36.23
N THR A 747 35.73 57.84 36.87
CA THR A 747 34.47 58.36 37.45
C THR A 747 34.30 59.84 37.13
N VAL A 748 33.12 60.23 36.67
CA VAL A 748 32.71 61.63 36.47
C VAL A 748 31.62 61.98 37.47
N PHE A 749 31.77 63.09 38.18
CA PHE A 749 30.86 63.56 39.23
C PHE A 749 29.94 64.68 38.72
N ARG A 750 28.75 64.82 39.33
CA ARG A 750 27.77 65.88 39.02
C ARG A 750 28.31 67.30 39.15
N ASN A 751 29.37 67.46 39.94
CA ASN A 751 29.98 68.74 40.25
C ASN A 751 31.04 69.18 39.21
N GLY A 752 31.22 68.39 38.14
CA GLY A 752 32.15 68.63 37.04
C GLY A 752 33.54 68.00 37.23
N THR A 753 33.84 67.45 38.40
CA THR A 753 35.12 66.75 38.66
C THR A 753 35.12 65.38 37.98
N ALA A 754 36.28 64.94 37.48
CA ALA A 754 36.52 63.58 37.05
C ALA A 754 37.76 62.99 37.75
N THR A 755 37.71 61.71 38.10
CA THR A 755 38.84 60.96 38.67
C THR A 755 39.24 59.83 37.74
N LEU A 756 40.55 59.65 37.59
CA LEU A 756 41.17 58.53 36.88
C LEU A 756 42.04 57.76 37.88
N ALA A 757 41.77 56.48 38.08
CA ALA A 757 42.54 55.67 39.03
C ALA A 757 43.96 55.32 38.53
N GLY A 758 44.20 55.43 37.22
CA GLY A 758 45.49 55.19 36.57
C GLY A 758 46.14 56.47 36.01
N THR A 759 46.99 56.31 34.99
CA THR A 759 47.68 57.42 34.31
C THR A 759 47.03 57.74 32.98
N LEU A 760 46.79 59.03 32.71
CA LEU A 760 46.40 59.52 31.39
C LEU A 760 47.66 59.65 30.52
N THR A 761 47.77 58.86 29.45
CA THR A 761 48.87 58.93 28.49
C THR A 761 48.43 59.60 27.20
N GLN A 762 49.24 60.52 26.67
CA GLN A 762 49.02 61.15 25.37
C GLN A 762 50.11 60.69 24.39
N SER A 763 49.72 60.24 23.21
CA SER A 763 50.66 59.80 22.18
C SER A 763 51.50 60.98 21.69
N SER A 764 52.83 60.89 21.83
CA SER A 764 53.77 61.98 21.49
C SER A 764 54.87 61.53 20.51
N ASP A 765 54.64 60.47 19.74
CA ASP A 765 55.58 59.93 18.77
C ASP A 765 55.83 60.92 17.62
N ARG A 766 57.09 61.11 17.20
CA ARG A 766 57.46 62.01 16.10
C ARG A 766 56.72 61.69 14.80
N ARG A 767 56.40 60.41 14.53
CA ARG A 767 55.68 59.97 13.33
C ARG A 767 54.24 60.47 13.26
N LEU A 768 53.67 60.87 14.41
CA LEU A 768 52.31 61.40 14.52
C LEU A 768 52.28 62.94 14.44
N LYS A 769 53.42 63.59 14.17
CA LYS A 769 53.58 65.06 14.19
C LYS A 769 54.22 65.57 12.90
N GLN A 770 53.82 66.77 12.49
CA GLN A 770 54.39 67.53 11.36
C GLN A 770 54.67 68.97 11.81
N ASP A 771 55.45 69.72 11.04
CA ASP A 771 55.76 71.14 11.28
C ASP A 771 56.30 71.43 12.70
N ILE A 772 57.24 70.60 13.15
CA ILE A 772 57.85 70.71 14.49
C ILE A 772 58.89 71.84 14.50
N ILE A 773 58.52 72.98 15.09
CA ILE A 773 59.39 74.16 15.31
C ILE A 773 59.72 74.34 16.79
N GLU A 774 60.79 75.08 17.09
CA GLU A 774 61.13 75.45 18.47
C GLU A 774 60.10 76.46 19.03
N LEU A 775 59.86 76.43 20.34
CA LEU A 775 58.87 77.28 20.99
C LEU A 775 59.34 78.75 21.07
N ASP A 776 58.50 79.66 20.58
CA ASP A 776 58.71 81.12 20.67
C ASP A 776 58.34 81.70 22.05
N TYR A 777 57.64 80.91 22.89
CA TYR A 777 57.25 81.31 24.25
C TYR A 777 58.27 80.83 25.29
N GLY A 778 58.54 81.66 26.29
CA GLY A 778 59.53 81.36 27.33
C GLY A 778 59.27 82.10 28.64
N LEU A 779 60.33 82.54 29.29
CA LEU A 779 60.28 83.16 30.62
C LEU A 779 59.50 84.47 30.60
N ASN A 780 59.63 85.25 29.54
CA ASN A 780 58.95 86.54 29.42
C ASN A 780 57.42 86.41 29.45
N GLU A 781 56.86 85.39 28.78
CA GLU A 781 55.42 85.15 28.75
C GLU A 781 54.93 84.54 30.06
N VAL A 782 55.68 83.58 30.62
CA VAL A 782 55.34 82.96 31.91
C VAL A 782 55.27 83.99 33.04
N LEU A 783 56.18 84.98 33.06
CA LEU A 783 56.17 86.06 34.06
C LEU A 783 54.96 86.99 33.95
N GLN A 784 54.29 87.03 32.79
CA GLN A 784 53.07 87.81 32.58
C GLN A 784 51.80 87.05 33.02
N LEU A 785 51.89 85.72 33.21
CA LEU A 785 50.77 84.91 33.68
C LEU A 785 50.45 85.23 35.15
N LYS A 786 49.15 85.24 35.47
CA LYS A 786 48.65 85.53 36.82
C LYS A 786 47.96 84.30 37.42
N PRO A 787 48.65 83.54 38.29
CA PRO A 787 48.01 82.48 39.05
C PRO A 787 46.93 83.06 39.97
N VAL A 788 45.74 82.47 39.94
CA VAL A 788 44.59 82.88 40.75
C VAL A 788 44.00 81.70 41.51
N SER A 789 43.34 82.02 42.62
CA SER A 789 42.45 81.08 43.31
C SER A 789 41.00 81.54 43.13
N TYR A 790 40.09 80.63 42.80
CA TYR A 790 38.71 80.98 42.49
C TYR A 790 37.71 79.91 42.94
N HIS A 791 36.46 80.33 43.15
CA HIS A 791 35.31 79.43 43.23
C HIS A 791 34.59 79.46 41.89
N TRP A 792 34.06 78.31 41.48
CA TRP A 792 33.15 78.26 40.33
C TRP A 792 31.83 78.94 40.69
N LYS A 793 31.34 79.85 39.84
CA LYS A 793 30.08 80.57 40.08
C LYS A 793 28.88 79.61 40.25
N LYS A 794 28.88 78.50 39.52
CA LYS A 794 27.82 77.48 39.58
C LYS A 794 28.02 76.45 40.70
N HIS A 795 29.20 76.43 41.34
CA HIS A 795 29.54 75.51 42.44
C HIS A 795 30.34 76.23 43.54
N PRO A 796 29.74 77.22 44.21
CA PRO A 796 30.44 78.03 45.22
C PRO A 796 30.87 77.22 46.45
N ASP A 797 30.18 76.12 46.73
CA ASP A 797 30.41 75.25 47.89
C ASP A 797 31.63 74.34 47.74
N GLN A 798 32.24 74.29 46.55
CA GLN A 798 33.47 73.53 46.33
C GLN A 798 34.70 74.26 46.90
N PRO A 799 35.76 73.51 47.28
CA PRO A 799 37.06 74.11 47.61
C PRO A 799 37.55 75.03 46.50
N LYS A 800 38.32 76.06 46.87
CA LYS A 800 38.94 76.94 45.88
C LYS A 800 39.79 76.13 44.92
N SER A 801 39.52 76.32 43.63
CA SER A 801 40.39 75.83 42.56
C SER A 801 41.54 76.80 42.34
N LEU A 802 42.69 76.28 41.92
CA LEU A 802 43.85 77.06 41.51
C LEU A 802 43.99 76.96 40.00
N GLY A 803 44.33 78.06 39.35
CA GLY A 803 44.50 78.07 37.90
C GLY A 803 44.80 79.45 37.33
N LEU A 804 44.53 79.58 36.03
CA LEU A 804 44.68 80.80 35.24
C LEU A 804 43.33 81.21 34.63
N ILE A 805 43.16 82.50 34.34
CA ILE A 805 41.98 83.03 33.64
C ILE A 805 42.23 83.02 32.13
N ALA A 806 41.44 82.27 31.36
CA ALA A 806 41.68 82.05 29.93
C ALA A 806 41.73 83.35 29.11
N GLN A 807 40.88 84.33 29.45
CA GLN A 807 40.85 85.66 28.82
C GLN A 807 42.15 86.45 29.06
N GLU A 808 42.82 86.23 30.19
CA GLU A 808 44.11 86.87 30.50
C GLU A 808 45.28 86.14 29.83
N VAL A 809 45.17 84.82 29.65
CA VAL A 809 46.19 83.99 28.99
C VAL A 809 46.17 84.16 27.47
N GLN A 810 44.99 84.29 26.86
CA GLN A 810 44.81 84.34 25.40
C GLN A 810 45.70 85.36 24.67
N PRO A 811 45.86 86.63 25.12
CA PRO A 811 46.76 87.58 24.44
C PRO A 811 48.25 87.28 24.67
N ILE A 812 48.61 86.38 25.59
CA ILE A 812 49.99 86.04 25.95
C ILE A 812 50.42 84.75 25.23
N ILE A 813 49.64 83.67 25.38
CA ILE A 813 49.87 82.35 24.77
C ILE A 813 48.55 81.86 24.18
N LYS A 814 48.33 82.09 22.88
CA LYS A 814 47.03 81.85 22.24
C LYS A 814 46.71 80.36 22.06
N GLU A 815 47.71 79.54 21.77
CA GLU A 815 47.54 78.15 21.32
C GLU A 815 46.95 77.26 22.42
N ILE A 816 47.25 77.57 23.68
CA ILE A 816 46.77 76.79 24.84
C ILE A 816 45.35 77.18 25.26
N VAL A 817 44.74 78.19 24.63
CA VAL A 817 43.37 78.63 24.93
C VAL A 817 42.43 78.14 23.83
N HIS A 818 41.51 77.25 24.19
CA HIS A 818 40.53 76.69 23.28
C HIS A 818 39.16 77.33 23.49
N ILE A 819 38.48 77.64 22.39
CA ILE A 819 37.14 78.20 22.37
C ILE A 819 36.15 77.06 22.13
N ALA A 820 35.23 76.84 23.07
CA ALA A 820 34.16 75.88 22.90
C ALA A 820 33.16 76.36 21.84
N GLU A 821 32.63 75.45 21.04
CA GLU A 821 31.51 75.70 20.12
C GLU A 821 30.17 75.75 20.87
N ASP A 822 30.11 76.56 21.94
CA ASP A 822 28.88 76.84 22.69
C ASP A 822 28.40 78.28 22.43
N LYS A 823 27.17 78.59 22.87
CA LYS A 823 26.55 79.91 22.63
C LYS A 823 27.39 81.07 23.17
N ASP A 824 28.15 80.82 24.24
CA ASP A 824 28.90 81.84 24.96
C ASP A 824 30.38 81.89 24.52
N ASN A 825 30.79 81.03 23.59
CA ASN A 825 32.18 80.82 23.16
C ASN A 825 33.12 80.63 24.36
N THR A 826 32.77 79.72 25.27
CA THR A 826 33.49 79.51 26.53
C THR A 826 34.95 79.19 26.27
N LEU A 827 35.86 79.97 26.87
CA LEU A 827 37.30 79.74 26.76
C LEU A 827 37.78 78.74 27.82
N SER A 828 38.63 77.80 27.42
CA SER A 828 39.26 76.78 28.26
C SER A 828 40.77 76.78 28.04
N ILE A 829 41.54 76.29 29.02
CA ILE A 829 43.01 76.25 28.95
C ILE A 829 43.50 74.80 28.95
N SER A 830 44.37 74.44 28.00
CA SER A 830 45.13 73.19 28.00
C SER A 830 46.35 73.32 28.91
N TYR A 831 46.17 72.96 30.19
CA TYR A 831 47.29 72.96 31.16
C TYR A 831 48.41 71.99 30.77
N THR A 832 48.12 70.94 30.02
CA THR A 832 49.13 70.01 29.50
C THR A 832 50.04 70.65 28.45
N GLU A 833 49.53 71.62 27.69
CA GLU A 833 50.32 72.37 26.69
C GLU A 833 51.08 73.55 27.31
N LEU A 834 50.69 74.01 28.50
CA LEU A 834 51.46 74.99 29.26
C LEU A 834 52.80 74.41 29.77
N ILE A 835 52.87 73.10 29.99
CA ILE A 835 54.06 72.43 30.54
C ILE A 835 55.32 72.68 29.66
N PRO A 836 55.30 72.45 28.32
CA PRO A 836 56.40 72.83 27.45
C PRO A 836 56.86 74.29 27.54
N VAL A 837 55.93 75.24 27.70
CA VAL A 837 56.26 76.67 27.86
C VAL A 837 56.98 76.90 29.19
N LEU A 838 56.50 76.30 30.27
CA LEU A 838 57.16 76.37 31.59
C LEU A 838 58.56 75.73 31.55
N ILE A 839 58.74 74.62 30.82
CA ILE A 839 60.05 73.99 30.63
C ILE A 839 61.01 74.97 29.94
N LYS A 840 60.58 75.62 28.86
CA LYS A 840 61.39 76.62 28.14
C LYS A 840 61.73 77.82 29.04
N ALA A 841 60.75 78.34 29.78
CA ALA A 841 60.95 79.42 30.75
C ALA A 841 61.98 79.06 31.84
N MET A 842 61.93 77.84 32.38
CA MET A 842 62.91 77.36 33.35
C MET A 842 64.33 77.24 32.75
N GLN A 843 64.44 76.79 31.49
CA GLN A 843 65.72 76.74 30.77
C GLN A 843 66.33 78.13 30.60
N GLU A 844 65.52 79.12 30.22
CA GLU A 844 65.96 80.52 30.10
C GLU A 844 66.34 81.14 31.44
N GLN A 845 65.55 80.89 32.49
CA GLN A 845 65.85 81.34 33.84
C GLN A 845 67.18 80.75 34.35
N GLN A 846 67.45 79.47 34.06
CA GLN A 846 68.71 78.83 34.39
C GLN A 846 69.89 79.49 33.67
N ALA A 847 69.74 79.85 32.39
CA ALA A 847 70.77 80.57 31.65
C ALA A 847 71.08 81.96 32.25
N ILE A 848 70.06 82.69 32.71
CA ILE A 848 70.23 83.96 33.42
C ILE A 848 70.98 83.74 34.74
N ILE A 849 70.60 82.72 35.53
CA ILE A 849 71.28 82.39 36.80
C ILE A 849 72.76 82.07 36.55
N ASP A 850 73.07 81.30 35.51
CA ASP A 850 74.46 80.94 35.18
C ASP A 850 75.27 82.16 34.74
N ASN A 851 74.67 83.08 33.96
CA ASN A 851 75.30 84.35 33.60
C ASN A 851 75.52 85.28 34.81
N GLN A 852 74.54 85.36 35.72
CA GLN A 852 74.66 86.10 36.97
C GLN A 852 75.76 85.52 37.86
N LYS A 853 75.87 84.19 37.97
CA LYS A 853 76.96 83.53 38.70
C LYS A 853 78.33 83.88 38.11
N GLN A 854 78.48 83.86 36.78
CA GLN A 854 79.72 84.28 36.12
C GLN A 854 80.04 85.76 36.42
N THR A 855 79.04 86.64 36.38
CA THR A 855 79.20 88.07 36.70
C THR A 855 79.63 88.26 38.14
N ILE A 856 78.98 87.59 39.11
CA ILE A 856 79.34 87.63 40.53
C ILE A 856 80.77 87.12 40.74
N GLN A 857 81.16 86.02 40.09
CA GLN A 857 82.54 85.51 40.15
C GLN A 857 83.55 86.56 39.66
N SER A 858 83.26 87.23 38.54
CA SER A 858 84.12 88.30 38.01
C SER A 858 84.19 89.52 38.94
N GLN A 859 83.09 89.90 39.60
CA GLN A 859 83.04 91.00 40.55
C GLN A 859 83.78 90.67 41.86
N VAL A 860 83.64 89.45 42.37
CA VAL A 860 84.39 88.96 43.54
C VAL A 860 85.89 88.98 43.23
N GLN A 861 86.29 88.55 42.03
CA GLN A 861 87.68 88.61 41.59
C GLN A 861 88.18 90.06 41.55
N ALA A 862 87.46 90.98 40.90
CA ALA A 862 87.83 92.39 40.85
C ALA A 862 87.91 93.06 42.25
N SER A 863 86.97 92.74 43.15
CA SER A 863 86.98 93.26 44.53
C SER A 863 88.16 92.70 45.35
N SER A 864 88.57 91.45 45.11
CA SER A 864 89.75 90.87 45.75
C SER A 864 91.03 91.57 45.29
N GLU A 865 91.14 91.89 43.99
CA GLU A 865 92.24 92.66 43.42
C GLU A 865 92.29 94.09 43.96
N GLN A 866 91.13 94.73 44.12
CA GLN A 866 91.03 96.08 44.68
C GLN A 866 91.41 96.12 46.18
N THR A 867 91.03 95.09 46.95
CA THR A 867 91.45 94.92 48.35
C THR A 867 92.95 94.70 48.45
N ALA A 868 93.54 93.90 47.56
CA ALA A 868 94.99 93.69 47.51
C ALA A 868 95.75 94.98 47.15
N LEU A 869 95.22 95.79 46.23
CA LEU A 869 95.76 97.10 45.88
C LEU A 869 95.66 98.09 47.06
N LEU A 870 94.53 98.10 47.76
CA LEU A 870 94.32 98.94 48.94
C LEU A 870 95.27 98.55 50.07
N GLN A 871 95.47 97.25 50.32
CA GLN A 871 96.45 96.76 51.29
C GLN A 871 97.87 97.20 50.91
N THR A 872 98.23 97.09 49.63
CA THR A 872 99.54 97.56 49.14
C THR A 872 99.70 99.08 49.33
N LEU A 873 98.64 99.86 49.12
CA LEU A 873 98.64 101.31 49.38
C LEU A 873 98.72 101.60 50.88
N LEU A 874 98.03 100.84 51.73
CA LEU A 874 98.06 100.96 53.19
C LEU A 874 99.47 100.67 53.70
N ASP A 875 100.08 99.56 53.26
CA ASP A 875 101.46 99.20 53.59
C ASP A 875 102.44 100.30 53.15
N ARG A 876 102.18 100.96 52.02
CA ARG A 876 102.97 102.10 51.52
C ARG A 876 102.75 103.37 52.35
N VAL A 877 101.53 103.64 52.81
CA VAL A 877 101.23 104.76 53.72
C VAL A 877 101.86 104.52 55.09
N GLU A 878 101.73 103.32 55.66
CA GLU A 878 102.40 102.95 56.93
C GLU A 878 103.93 103.07 56.82
N ALA A 879 104.52 102.71 55.67
CA ALA A 879 105.94 102.91 55.43
C ALA A 879 106.34 104.39 55.37
N LEU A 880 105.50 105.25 54.79
CA LEU A 880 105.69 106.71 54.76
C LEU A 880 105.50 107.35 56.14
N GLU A 881 104.52 106.91 56.93
CA GLU A 881 104.31 107.37 58.31
C GLU A 881 105.47 106.96 59.23
N LYS A 882 106.02 105.75 59.07
CA LYS A 882 107.25 105.34 59.76
C LYS A 882 108.46 106.18 59.34
N GLN A 883 108.55 106.62 58.08
CA GLN A 883 109.58 107.57 57.63
C GLN A 883 109.39 108.96 58.24
N ALA A 884 108.15 109.46 58.38
CA ALA A 884 107.86 110.75 59.01
C ALA A 884 108.18 110.76 60.52
N ILE A 885 107.86 109.67 61.23
CA ILE A 885 108.20 109.51 62.67
C ILE A 885 109.71 109.34 62.87
N SER A 886 110.42 108.75 61.90
CA SER A 886 111.89 108.67 61.90
C SER A 886 112.56 110.04 61.70
N SER A 887 112.00 110.91 60.86
CA SER A 887 112.56 112.24 60.62
C SER A 887 112.32 113.22 61.77
N ASP A 888 111.19 113.11 62.48
CA ASP A 888 110.89 113.98 63.63
C ASP A 888 111.70 113.63 64.90
N ILE A 889 112.23 112.40 65.00
CA ILE A 889 113.12 111.98 66.11
C ILE A 889 114.59 112.38 65.85
N GLU A 890 115.01 112.60 64.60
CA GLU A 890 116.37 113.08 64.26
C GLU A 890 116.55 114.60 64.34
N LEU A 891 115.47 115.39 64.40
CA LEU A 891 115.53 116.87 64.50
C LEU A 891 115.50 117.43 65.93
N VAL A 892 115.37 116.60 66.97
CA VAL A 892 115.39 117.03 68.40
C VAL A 892 116.71 116.65 69.10
N LYS A 893 117.72 116.17 68.37
CA LYS A 893 119.07 115.87 68.89
C LYS A 893 120.23 116.62 68.23
N ASN A 894 119.97 117.72 67.51
CA ASN A 894 121.00 118.70 67.15
C ASN A 894 120.52 120.13 67.38
#